data_AF-A0A933KWD1-F1
#
_entry.id   AF-A0A933KWD1-F1
#
_cell.length_a   1.000
_cell.length_b   1.000
_cell.length_c   1.000
_cell.angle_alpha   90.00
_cell.angle_beta   90.00
_cell.angle_gamma   90.00
#
_symmetry.space_group_name_H-M   'P 1'
#
loop_
_entity.id
_entity.type
_entity.pdbx_description
1 polymer ?
#
loop_
_entity_poly.entity_id
_entity_poly.type
_entity_poly.pdbx_seq_one_letter_code
_entity_poly.pdbx_strand_id
1 'polypeptide(L)'
;MRDWLDSRTGFRAVVKHLLDEPLPSGVGWWFVTGSVVLFLLSAQLVTGVALAFFYSPSPDHAYDSVRFIVERVTFGRVLRGLHFFGASFIVVAAIVHMLRVVAFGSYKKPRELNWIVGVLLLLIILAFALTGYLLPWDQKAYWATTVTLNIARSVPLAGDFLSGVLRGGANLGALTLMRWYAAHVFLLPACLVAFTLAHLHLMRRQGISGPITAVPGPPTPFYPFHALKDTIAVAVVFALLLTAAIVFNAPLDAVADPTDAAYVPRPEWYFMSLFELLKYFPGPLEPVATVVVPGLVIALLALLPFLDRRPDREPRKRPFVISSFIIVFTGITLLTLQGFRSTPASSAQAQQARAGQGPAAPGSRGPVMVEDVFKNVQALKGITVDEFMGTMGIMSASLGLCCSDCHPGAGTESVKWEDDSNPRKVTARQMVRMVQAVNRDNFSGRQVVTCWTCHRLRVSPLATPTLDELYGEANTVLDDVVSRAEGVPTPTQVLDKYLQAIGGADRVAGITSIAATGKVVAFGSFGGGGNFEYFAQAPDKRAMLSHLPDGESSRTFDGRTGWFAIPLAVVPKYPLTGGELDGARLDAQLSFPAQIARTLTGLRVGPRTSVQGKGVYVLQGNGARGSFVSLYFDRESGLLLRTIRYTPSKIGNVPTQVDYEAYRDVGGIMFPHRWTFTWLDGRDTFDFGDVRFNVPIDPAKFGEPVLGASR
;
A
#
# COMPACT_ATOMS: atom_id res chain seq x y z
N MET A 1 -16.76 -53.20 -3.20
CA MET A 1 -16.33 -51.81 -2.86
C MET A 1 -17.27 -50.74 -3.41
N ARG A 2 -17.63 -50.74 -4.70
CA ARG A 2 -18.54 -49.73 -5.28
C ARG A 2 -19.96 -49.73 -4.68
N ASP A 3 -20.58 -50.90 -4.48
CA ASP A 3 -21.94 -50.99 -3.89
C ASP A 3 -21.94 -50.67 -2.39
N TRP A 4 -20.84 -50.99 -1.71
CA TRP A 4 -20.61 -50.56 -0.33
C TRP A 4 -20.57 -49.03 -0.24
N LEU A 5 -19.80 -48.35 -1.09
CA LEU A 5 -19.73 -46.88 -1.07
C LEU A 5 -21.09 -46.25 -1.40
N ASP A 6 -21.79 -46.78 -2.40
CA ASP A 6 -23.10 -46.28 -2.83
C ASP A 6 -24.18 -46.42 -1.75
N SER A 7 -24.23 -47.55 -1.03
CA SER A 7 -25.19 -47.74 0.06
C SER A 7 -24.96 -46.83 1.29
N ARG A 8 -23.79 -46.20 1.42
CA ARG A 8 -23.51 -45.22 2.51
C ARG A 8 -23.64 -43.78 2.06
N THR A 9 -23.33 -43.48 0.80
CA THR A 9 -23.23 -42.11 0.29
C THR A 9 -24.31 -41.74 -0.72
N GLY A 10 -24.98 -42.72 -1.33
CA GLY A 10 -25.91 -42.53 -2.44
C GLY A 10 -25.29 -41.94 -3.70
N PHE A 11 -23.96 -41.99 -3.85
CA PHE A 11 -23.26 -41.23 -4.89
C PHE A 11 -23.70 -41.61 -6.31
N ARG A 12 -24.12 -42.87 -6.57
CA ARG A 12 -24.56 -43.26 -7.93
C ARG A 12 -25.83 -42.54 -8.33
N ALA A 13 -26.77 -42.32 -7.41
CA ALA A 13 -27.99 -41.57 -7.70
C ALA A 13 -27.67 -40.13 -8.10
N VAL A 14 -26.73 -39.50 -7.40
CA VAL A 14 -26.25 -38.14 -7.71
C VAL A 14 -25.54 -38.11 -9.07
N VAL A 15 -24.61 -39.03 -9.31
CA VAL A 15 -23.87 -39.10 -10.60
C VAL A 15 -24.81 -39.36 -11.77
N LYS A 16 -25.77 -40.27 -11.61
CA LYS A 16 -26.79 -40.55 -12.63
C LYS A 16 -27.62 -39.30 -12.93
N HIS A 17 -28.09 -38.61 -11.91
CA HIS A 17 -28.84 -37.36 -12.07
C HIS A 17 -28.00 -36.25 -12.71
N LEU A 18 -26.67 -36.22 -12.48
CA LEU A 18 -25.77 -35.25 -13.10
C LEU A 18 -25.50 -35.55 -14.59
N LEU A 19 -25.35 -36.82 -14.96
CA LEU A 19 -24.92 -37.26 -16.31
C LEU A 19 -26.09 -37.52 -17.27
N ASP A 20 -27.23 -38.01 -16.77
CA ASP A 20 -28.36 -38.45 -17.60
C ASP A 20 -29.43 -37.36 -17.80
N GLU A 21 -29.13 -36.11 -17.41
CA GLU A 21 -30.06 -34.97 -17.57
C GLU A 21 -30.55 -34.87 -19.03
N PRO A 22 -31.87 -34.97 -19.28
CA PRO A 22 -32.41 -34.97 -20.63
C PRO A 22 -32.42 -33.55 -21.20
N LEU A 23 -31.69 -33.33 -22.30
CA LEU A 23 -31.63 -32.05 -22.99
C LEU A 23 -32.55 -32.04 -24.22
N PRO A 24 -33.24 -30.92 -24.52
CA PRO A 24 -34.08 -30.80 -25.69
C PRO A 24 -33.36 -31.16 -27.00
N SER A 25 -34.09 -31.74 -27.94
CA SER A 25 -33.62 -31.98 -29.30
C SER A 25 -33.18 -30.68 -29.98
N GLY A 26 -32.13 -30.76 -30.81
CA GLY A 26 -31.60 -29.61 -31.54
C GLY A 26 -30.70 -28.65 -30.75
N VAL A 27 -30.22 -29.06 -29.56
CA VAL A 27 -29.21 -28.31 -28.81
C VAL A 27 -27.87 -28.32 -29.58
N GLY A 28 -27.53 -27.15 -30.11
CA GLY A 28 -26.32 -26.91 -30.91
C GLY A 28 -25.14 -26.33 -30.10
N TRP A 29 -24.07 -25.97 -30.81
CA TRP A 29 -22.82 -25.46 -30.23
C TRP A 29 -22.95 -24.18 -29.39
N TRP A 30 -23.96 -23.35 -29.64
CA TRP A 30 -24.21 -22.15 -28.82
C TRP A 30 -24.53 -22.45 -27.34
N PHE A 31 -24.83 -23.70 -26.99
CA PHE A 31 -25.12 -24.12 -25.61
C PHE A 31 -23.87 -24.42 -24.78
N VAL A 32 -22.70 -24.59 -25.41
CA VAL A 32 -21.44 -24.85 -24.71
C VAL A 32 -20.87 -23.61 -24.01
N THR A 33 -21.38 -22.42 -24.33
CA THR A 33 -20.86 -21.12 -23.83
C THR A 33 -20.88 -21.02 -22.31
N GLY A 34 -21.89 -21.60 -21.65
CA GLY A 34 -21.95 -21.65 -20.18
C GLY A 34 -20.86 -22.54 -19.59
N SER A 35 -20.62 -23.70 -20.20
CA SER A 35 -19.56 -24.64 -19.79
C SER A 35 -18.17 -24.06 -19.99
N VAL A 36 -17.94 -23.30 -21.06
CA VAL A 36 -16.69 -22.54 -21.28
C VAL A 36 -16.46 -21.51 -20.18
N VAL A 37 -17.48 -20.72 -19.82
CA VAL A 37 -17.36 -19.74 -18.72
C VAL A 37 -17.07 -20.45 -17.39
N LEU A 38 -17.79 -21.52 -17.07
CA LEU A 38 -17.57 -22.30 -15.85
C LEU A 38 -16.14 -22.87 -15.77
N PHE A 39 -15.63 -23.40 -16.89
CA PHE A 39 -14.26 -23.89 -16.98
C PHE A 39 -13.25 -22.78 -16.71
N LEU A 40 -13.38 -21.64 -17.38
CA LEU A 40 -12.45 -20.52 -17.22
C LEU A 40 -12.46 -19.96 -15.79
N LEU A 41 -13.63 -19.84 -15.16
CA LEU A 41 -13.76 -19.45 -13.75
C LEU A 41 -13.06 -20.46 -12.82
N SER A 42 -13.22 -21.75 -13.09
CA SER A 42 -12.55 -22.82 -12.33
C SER A 42 -11.03 -22.75 -12.51
N ALA A 43 -10.56 -22.51 -13.74
CA ALA A 43 -9.14 -22.33 -14.04
C ALA A 43 -8.56 -21.10 -13.33
N GLN A 44 -9.30 -19.98 -13.26
CA GLN A 44 -8.88 -18.80 -12.48
C GLN A 44 -8.77 -19.09 -11.00
N LEU A 45 -9.71 -19.85 -10.42
CA LEU A 45 -9.65 -20.23 -9.02
C LEU A 45 -8.39 -21.06 -8.73
N VAL A 46 -8.11 -22.07 -9.55
CA VAL A 46 -6.93 -22.95 -9.39
C VAL A 46 -5.64 -22.16 -9.57
N THR A 47 -5.53 -21.37 -10.63
CA THR A 47 -4.33 -20.56 -10.89
C THR A 47 -4.15 -19.46 -9.85
N GLY A 48 -5.22 -18.84 -9.36
CA GLY A 48 -5.19 -17.83 -8.30
C GLY A 48 -4.72 -18.41 -6.97
N VAL A 49 -5.22 -19.58 -6.57
CA VAL A 49 -4.72 -20.31 -5.38
C VAL A 49 -3.24 -20.63 -5.55
N ALA A 50 -2.82 -21.13 -6.71
CA ALA A 50 -1.42 -21.43 -6.98
C ALA A 50 -0.51 -20.19 -6.89
N LEU A 51 -0.96 -19.03 -7.40
CA LEU A 51 -0.24 -17.76 -7.26
C LEU A 51 -0.19 -17.26 -5.81
N ALA A 52 -1.25 -17.47 -5.04
CA ALA A 52 -1.34 -17.03 -3.65
C ALA A 52 -0.28 -17.67 -2.75
N PHE A 53 0.22 -18.88 -3.07
CA PHE A 53 1.35 -19.50 -2.35
C PHE A 53 2.67 -18.71 -2.44
N PHE A 54 2.81 -17.85 -3.44
CA PHE A 54 4.05 -17.11 -3.72
C PHE A 54 3.90 -15.59 -3.58
N TYR A 55 2.68 -15.08 -3.42
CA TYR A 55 2.37 -13.65 -3.39
C TYR A 55 2.39 -13.08 -1.97
N SER A 56 2.95 -11.87 -1.80
CA SER A 56 2.98 -11.15 -0.53
C SER A 56 2.14 -9.87 -0.59
N PRO A 57 1.02 -9.77 0.16
CA PRO A 57 0.10 -8.62 0.09
C PRO A 57 0.57 -7.41 0.92
N SER A 58 1.80 -6.93 0.68
CA SER A 58 2.35 -5.69 1.26
C SER A 58 2.94 -4.81 0.17
N PRO A 59 2.76 -3.47 0.20
CA PRO A 59 3.38 -2.54 -0.76
C PRO A 59 4.89 -2.76 -0.93
N ASP A 60 5.59 -3.13 0.14
CA ASP A 60 7.04 -3.37 0.14
C ASP A 60 7.45 -4.66 -0.58
N HIS A 61 6.51 -5.60 -0.80
CA HIS A 61 6.81 -6.95 -1.26
C HIS A 61 5.92 -7.45 -2.41
N ALA A 62 4.80 -6.79 -2.70
CA ALA A 62 3.82 -7.24 -3.68
C ALA A 62 4.43 -7.31 -5.08
N TYR A 63 5.04 -6.21 -5.52
CA TYR A 63 5.73 -6.14 -6.79
C TYR A 63 6.83 -7.20 -6.93
N ASP A 64 7.69 -7.29 -5.92
CA ASP A 64 8.81 -8.23 -5.93
C ASP A 64 8.35 -9.70 -5.87
N SER A 65 7.26 -10.00 -5.18
CA SER A 65 6.67 -11.34 -5.15
C SER A 65 6.11 -11.75 -6.52
N VAL A 66 5.48 -10.82 -7.26
CA VAL A 66 5.03 -11.08 -8.63
C VAL A 66 6.21 -11.25 -9.58
N ARG A 67 7.27 -10.44 -9.42
CA ARG A 67 8.52 -10.61 -10.18
C ARG A 67 9.15 -11.97 -9.90
N PHE A 68 9.21 -12.41 -8.64
CA PHE A 68 9.70 -13.73 -8.26
C PHE A 68 8.90 -14.86 -8.91
N ILE A 69 7.56 -14.77 -8.94
CA ILE A 69 6.70 -15.73 -9.64
C ILE A 69 7.10 -15.83 -11.12
N VAL A 70 7.31 -14.70 -11.79
CA VAL A 70 7.63 -14.69 -13.22
C VAL A 70 9.03 -15.21 -13.50
N GLU A 71 10.00 -14.82 -12.70
CA GLU A 71 11.44 -15.03 -13.00
C GLU A 71 12.03 -16.29 -12.37
N ARG A 72 11.48 -16.79 -11.25
CA ARG A 72 12.12 -17.83 -10.43
C ARG A 72 11.28 -19.09 -10.25
N VAL A 73 9.96 -18.97 -10.16
CA VAL A 73 9.08 -20.14 -9.98
C VAL A 73 9.03 -20.96 -11.25
N THR A 74 9.21 -22.28 -11.15
CA THR A 74 9.11 -23.20 -12.29
C THR A 74 7.71 -23.09 -12.93
N PHE A 75 7.67 -22.82 -14.24
CA PHE A 75 6.44 -22.47 -14.98
C PHE A 75 5.67 -21.25 -14.45
N GLY A 76 6.21 -20.46 -13.53
CA GLY A 76 5.51 -19.34 -12.90
C GLY A 76 5.10 -18.23 -13.87
N ARG A 77 5.91 -17.96 -14.90
CA ARG A 77 5.54 -17.08 -16.02
C ARG A 77 4.27 -17.56 -16.73
N VAL A 78 4.18 -18.85 -17.05
CA VAL A 78 3.01 -19.45 -17.73
C VAL A 78 1.82 -19.46 -16.77
N LEU A 79 2.02 -19.81 -15.50
CA LEU A 79 0.97 -19.77 -14.47
C LEU A 79 0.35 -18.37 -14.33
N ARG A 80 1.20 -17.34 -14.23
CA ARG A 80 0.74 -15.94 -14.22
C ARG A 80 0.07 -15.56 -15.53
N GLY A 81 0.60 -16.00 -16.67
CA GLY A 81 -0.01 -15.80 -17.99
C GLY A 81 -1.41 -16.38 -18.08
N LEU A 82 -1.61 -17.63 -17.63
CA LEU A 82 -2.91 -18.28 -17.58
C LEU A 82 -3.90 -17.47 -16.73
N HIS A 83 -3.46 -16.98 -15.57
CA HIS A 83 -4.31 -16.17 -14.69
C HIS A 83 -4.62 -14.78 -15.28
N PHE A 84 -3.64 -14.12 -15.89
CA PHE A 84 -3.80 -12.77 -16.45
C PHE A 84 -4.65 -12.76 -17.72
N PHE A 85 -4.30 -13.59 -18.71
CA PHE A 85 -5.06 -13.70 -19.96
C PHE A 85 -6.41 -14.39 -19.73
N GLY A 86 -6.50 -15.29 -18.74
CA GLY A 86 -7.74 -15.96 -18.34
C GLY A 86 -8.84 -14.97 -17.95
N ALA A 87 -8.48 -13.88 -17.26
CA ALA A 87 -9.43 -12.80 -16.95
C ALA A 87 -10.07 -12.19 -18.22
N SER A 88 -9.26 -11.93 -19.27
CA SER A 88 -9.78 -11.42 -20.56
C SER A 88 -10.67 -12.44 -21.27
N PHE A 89 -10.27 -13.72 -21.27
CA PHE A 89 -11.06 -14.80 -21.86
C PHE A 89 -12.42 -14.95 -21.16
N ILE A 90 -12.48 -14.80 -19.83
CA ILE A 90 -13.73 -14.83 -19.08
C ILE A 90 -14.65 -13.69 -19.49
N VAL A 91 -14.15 -12.46 -19.59
CA VAL A 91 -14.99 -11.30 -19.97
C VAL A 91 -15.59 -11.52 -21.36
N VAL A 92 -14.79 -11.97 -22.33
CA VAL A 92 -15.28 -12.28 -23.68
C VAL A 92 -16.30 -13.43 -23.65
N ALA A 93 -15.99 -14.53 -22.97
CA ALA A 93 -16.86 -15.69 -22.89
C ALA A 93 -18.20 -15.36 -22.19
N ALA A 94 -18.17 -14.56 -21.13
CA ALA A 94 -19.36 -14.11 -20.41
C ALA A 94 -20.24 -13.21 -21.28
N ILE A 95 -19.63 -12.30 -22.04
CA ILE A 95 -20.34 -11.46 -23.04
C ILE A 95 -21.00 -12.34 -24.10
N VAL A 96 -20.26 -13.28 -24.69
CA VAL A 96 -20.79 -14.22 -25.71
C VAL A 96 -21.93 -15.06 -25.14
N HIS A 97 -21.78 -15.54 -23.90
CA HIS A 97 -22.83 -16.28 -23.20
C HIS A 97 -24.09 -15.44 -22.99
N MET A 98 -23.96 -14.20 -22.51
CA MET A 98 -25.08 -13.27 -22.38
C MET A 98 -25.77 -12.97 -23.72
N LEU A 99 -25.00 -12.62 -24.75
CA LEU A 99 -25.52 -12.29 -26.07
C LEU A 99 -26.31 -13.46 -26.65
N ARG A 100 -25.79 -14.68 -26.48
CA ARG A 100 -26.51 -15.90 -26.82
C ARG A 100 -27.81 -16.02 -26.03
N VAL A 101 -27.79 -15.85 -24.71
CA VAL A 101 -29.01 -15.93 -23.88
C VAL A 101 -30.06 -14.92 -24.35
N VAL A 102 -29.64 -13.73 -24.74
CA VAL A 102 -30.52 -12.67 -25.25
C VAL A 102 -31.09 -13.02 -26.62
N ALA A 103 -30.23 -13.42 -27.57
CA ALA A 103 -30.61 -13.82 -28.91
C ALA A 103 -31.60 -15.00 -28.89
N PHE A 104 -31.38 -15.98 -28.01
CA PHE A 104 -32.25 -17.15 -27.88
C PHE A 104 -33.47 -16.92 -26.98
N GLY A 105 -33.61 -15.73 -26.37
CA GLY A 105 -34.68 -15.41 -25.43
C GLY A 105 -34.70 -16.34 -24.23
N SER A 106 -33.53 -16.82 -23.79
CA SER A 106 -33.43 -17.87 -22.76
C SER A 106 -33.66 -17.32 -21.34
N TYR A 107 -33.71 -16.00 -21.17
CA TYR A 107 -34.04 -15.34 -19.90
C TYR A 107 -35.54 -15.26 -19.62
N LYS A 108 -36.40 -15.54 -20.62
CA LYS A 108 -37.86 -15.48 -20.49
C LYS A 108 -38.36 -16.57 -19.52
N LYS A 109 -39.62 -16.40 -19.07
CA LYS A 109 -40.32 -17.35 -18.20
C LYS A 109 -40.04 -18.82 -18.57
N PRO A 110 -39.70 -19.69 -17.61
CA PRO A 110 -39.60 -19.48 -16.15
C PRO A 110 -38.17 -19.11 -15.65
N ARG A 111 -37.31 -18.54 -16.50
CA ARG A 111 -35.87 -18.37 -16.25
C ARG A 111 -35.46 -16.95 -15.85
N GLU A 112 -36.41 -16.13 -15.42
CA GLU A 112 -36.19 -14.74 -15.04
C GLU A 112 -35.18 -14.64 -13.88
N LEU A 113 -35.35 -15.47 -12.85
CA LEU A 113 -34.44 -15.50 -11.71
C LEU A 113 -33.04 -16.00 -12.09
N ASN A 114 -32.95 -16.96 -13.01
CA ASN A 114 -31.66 -17.46 -13.50
C ASN A 114 -30.88 -16.35 -14.22
N TRP A 115 -31.58 -15.51 -14.98
CA TRP A 115 -31.00 -14.33 -15.64
C TRP A 115 -30.51 -13.29 -14.63
N ILE A 116 -31.30 -12.96 -13.60
CA ILE A 116 -30.88 -12.01 -12.55
C ILE A 116 -29.61 -12.52 -11.85
N VAL A 117 -29.57 -13.81 -11.49
CA VAL A 117 -28.35 -14.43 -10.93
C VAL A 117 -27.18 -14.34 -11.92
N GLY A 118 -27.42 -14.51 -13.22
CA GLY A 118 -26.41 -14.32 -14.26
C GLY A 118 -25.88 -12.89 -14.36
N VAL A 119 -26.74 -11.87 -14.21
CA VAL A 119 -26.34 -10.46 -14.15
C VAL A 119 -25.50 -10.19 -12.89
N LEU A 120 -25.86 -10.77 -11.75
CA LEU A 120 -25.04 -10.67 -10.53
C LEU A 120 -23.68 -11.35 -10.69
N LEU A 121 -23.61 -12.51 -11.36
CA LEU A 121 -22.35 -13.17 -11.72
C LEU A 121 -21.49 -12.30 -12.66
N LEU A 122 -22.10 -11.59 -13.62
CA LEU A 122 -21.38 -10.64 -14.46
C LEU A 122 -20.74 -9.52 -13.62
N LEU A 123 -21.47 -8.97 -12.64
CA LEU A 123 -20.92 -7.96 -11.72
C LEU A 123 -19.76 -8.51 -10.88
N ILE A 124 -19.88 -9.75 -10.40
CA ILE A 124 -18.80 -10.43 -9.66
C ILE A 124 -17.57 -10.62 -10.56
N ILE A 125 -17.75 -11.03 -11.83
CA ILE A 125 -16.67 -11.16 -12.81
C ILE A 125 -15.96 -9.82 -13.04
N LEU A 126 -16.71 -8.72 -13.21
CA LEU A 126 -16.12 -7.38 -13.34
C LEU A 126 -15.41 -6.94 -12.06
N ALA A 127 -15.93 -7.29 -10.89
CA ALA A 127 -15.27 -7.01 -9.60
C ALA A 127 -13.96 -7.80 -9.45
N PHE A 128 -13.89 -9.05 -9.90
CA PHE A 128 -12.62 -9.79 -9.97
C PHE A 128 -11.63 -9.14 -10.91
N ALA A 129 -12.10 -8.79 -12.11
CA ALA A 129 -11.28 -8.15 -13.13
C ALA A 129 -10.65 -6.87 -12.58
N LEU A 130 -11.41 -6.07 -11.81
CA LEU A 130 -10.94 -4.88 -11.12
C LEU A 130 -9.95 -5.22 -9.99
N THR A 131 -10.37 -5.99 -9.00
CA THR A 131 -9.59 -6.20 -7.77
C THR A 131 -8.28 -6.97 -8.00
N GLY A 132 -8.23 -7.85 -8.99
CA GLY A 132 -7.04 -8.65 -9.30
C GLY A 132 -5.90 -7.83 -9.90
N TYR A 133 -6.20 -6.86 -10.78
CA TYR A 133 -5.17 -6.04 -11.39
C TYR A 133 -4.59 -4.98 -10.44
N LEU A 134 -5.20 -4.78 -9.26
CA LEU A 134 -4.65 -3.91 -8.21
C LEU A 134 -3.52 -4.60 -7.41
N LEU A 135 -3.41 -5.92 -7.48
CA LEU A 135 -2.50 -6.71 -6.64
C LEU A 135 -1.01 -6.65 -7.04
N PRO A 136 -0.62 -6.56 -8.32
CA PRO A 136 0.79 -6.52 -8.70
C PRO A 136 1.58 -5.32 -8.15
N TRP A 137 0.87 -4.25 -7.74
CA TRP A 137 1.47 -3.05 -7.15
C TRP A 137 2.56 -2.39 -8.03
N ASP A 138 2.36 -2.45 -9.34
CA ASP A 138 3.10 -1.67 -10.34
C ASP A 138 2.41 -0.30 -10.55
N GLN A 139 3.03 0.58 -11.35
CA GLN A 139 2.49 1.92 -11.63
C GLN A 139 1.01 1.89 -12.04
N LYS A 140 0.68 0.96 -12.93
CA LYS A 140 -0.68 0.78 -13.43
C LYS A 140 -1.65 0.45 -12.29
N ALA A 141 -1.32 -0.53 -11.45
CA ALA A 141 -2.14 -0.97 -10.33
C ALA A 141 -2.38 0.16 -9.31
N TYR A 142 -1.33 0.92 -8.95
CA TYR A 142 -1.42 1.99 -7.96
C TYR A 142 -2.36 3.12 -8.41
N TRP A 143 -2.13 3.63 -9.61
CA TRP A 143 -2.91 4.76 -10.13
C TRP A 143 -4.35 4.39 -10.40
N ALA A 144 -4.60 3.16 -10.86
CA ALA A 144 -5.95 2.71 -11.10
C ALA A 144 -6.72 2.39 -9.79
N THR A 145 -6.01 2.02 -8.71
CA THR A 145 -6.59 2.01 -7.36
C THR A 145 -7.10 3.40 -6.99
N THR A 146 -6.33 4.45 -7.29
CA THR A 146 -6.74 5.84 -7.04
C THR A 146 -8.01 6.19 -7.81
N VAL A 147 -8.06 5.89 -9.12
CA VAL A 147 -9.25 6.11 -9.95
C VAL A 147 -10.47 5.37 -9.39
N THR A 148 -10.29 4.13 -8.96
CA THR A 148 -11.36 3.31 -8.38
C THR A 148 -11.91 3.92 -7.09
N LEU A 149 -11.05 4.43 -6.22
CA LEU A 149 -11.47 5.10 -4.98
C LEU A 149 -12.18 6.43 -5.23
N ASN A 150 -11.83 7.13 -6.32
CA ASN A 150 -12.52 8.35 -6.72
C ASN A 150 -13.90 8.07 -7.30
N ILE A 151 -14.02 7.02 -8.10
CA ILE A 151 -15.33 6.51 -8.56
C ILE A 151 -16.19 6.15 -7.35
N ALA A 152 -15.64 5.43 -6.36
CA ALA A 152 -16.36 5.12 -5.13
C ALA A 152 -16.77 6.38 -4.35
N ARG A 153 -15.90 7.40 -4.30
CA ARG A 153 -16.20 8.69 -3.67
C ARG A 153 -17.31 9.47 -4.41
N SER A 154 -17.44 9.30 -5.72
CA SER A 154 -18.46 9.98 -6.53
C SER A 154 -19.89 9.52 -6.25
N VAL A 155 -20.07 8.43 -5.49
CA VAL A 155 -21.39 7.91 -5.12
C VAL A 155 -22.10 8.89 -4.17
N PRO A 156 -23.30 9.39 -4.52
CA PRO A 156 -24.05 10.30 -3.64
C PRO A 156 -24.31 9.69 -2.26
N LEU A 157 -24.29 10.53 -1.22
CA LEU A 157 -24.59 10.21 0.20
C LEU A 157 -23.58 9.27 0.90
N ALA A 158 -23.07 8.25 0.22
CA ALA A 158 -22.23 7.20 0.82
C ALA A 158 -20.77 7.23 0.34
N GLY A 159 -20.42 8.09 -0.61
CA GLY A 159 -19.15 8.03 -1.33
C GLY A 159 -17.91 8.16 -0.43
N ASP A 160 -17.89 9.12 0.50
CA ASP A 160 -16.75 9.30 1.41
C ASP A 160 -16.56 8.10 2.35
N PHE A 161 -17.65 7.53 2.84
CA PHE A 161 -17.62 6.31 3.65
C PHE A 161 -17.10 5.12 2.84
N LEU A 162 -17.65 4.89 1.64
CA LEU A 162 -17.24 3.79 0.75
C LEU A 162 -15.75 3.90 0.38
N SER A 163 -15.31 5.09 -0.05
CA SER A 163 -13.91 5.35 -0.39
C SER A 163 -13.00 5.18 0.83
N GLY A 164 -13.41 5.64 2.01
CA GLY A 164 -12.67 5.46 3.26
C GLY A 164 -12.53 4.00 3.69
N VAL A 165 -13.59 3.20 3.56
CA VAL A 165 -13.58 1.75 3.84
C VAL A 165 -12.73 1.00 2.82
N LEU A 166 -12.76 1.37 1.53
CA LEU A 166 -11.91 0.71 0.53
C LEU A 166 -10.43 1.11 0.67
N ARG A 167 -10.14 2.37 1.03
CA ARG A 167 -8.78 2.90 1.21
C ARG A 167 -8.13 2.41 2.50
N GLY A 168 -8.84 2.47 3.62
CA GLY A 168 -8.36 2.03 4.93
C GLY A 168 -7.33 2.94 5.63
N GLY A 169 -6.98 4.09 5.06
CA GLY A 169 -6.10 5.08 5.70
C GLY A 169 -6.19 6.42 4.98
N ALA A 170 -5.38 7.40 5.37
CA ALA A 170 -5.36 8.71 4.71
C ALA A 170 -4.91 8.60 3.23
N ASN A 171 -3.94 7.73 2.97
CA ASN A 171 -3.36 7.46 1.65
C ASN A 171 -3.45 5.97 1.29
N LEU A 172 -3.18 5.64 0.02
CA LEU A 172 -2.97 4.26 -0.42
C LEU A 172 -1.75 3.67 0.31
N GLY A 173 -1.92 2.48 0.90
CA GLY A 173 -0.84 1.82 1.64
C GLY A 173 -1.16 0.36 1.96
N ALA A 174 -0.45 -0.21 2.94
CA ALA A 174 -0.54 -1.64 3.26
C ALA A 174 -1.96 -2.12 3.57
N LEU A 175 -2.72 -1.33 4.33
CA LEU A 175 -4.10 -1.67 4.65
C LEU A 175 -5.03 -1.62 3.42
N THR A 176 -4.75 -0.74 2.45
CA THR A 176 -5.50 -0.72 1.17
C THR A 176 -5.26 -2.00 0.40
N LEU A 177 -3.99 -2.35 0.18
CA LEU A 177 -3.61 -3.54 -0.58
C LEU A 177 -4.11 -4.82 0.09
N MET A 178 -3.98 -4.93 1.41
CA MET A 178 -4.46 -6.08 2.17
C MET A 178 -5.99 -6.26 2.05
N ARG A 179 -6.77 -5.17 2.02
CA ARG A 179 -8.22 -5.23 1.81
C ARG A 179 -8.57 -5.70 0.40
N TRP A 180 -7.88 -5.19 -0.62
CA TRP A 180 -8.08 -5.62 -2.00
C TRP A 180 -7.70 -7.09 -2.20
N TYR A 181 -6.58 -7.52 -1.59
CA TYR A 181 -6.19 -8.92 -1.55
C TYR A 181 -7.25 -9.78 -0.88
N ALA A 182 -7.73 -9.39 0.30
CA ALA A 182 -8.76 -10.15 1.01
C ALA A 182 -10.09 -10.22 0.24
N ALA A 183 -10.46 -9.12 -0.44
CA ALA A 183 -11.63 -9.09 -1.30
C ALA A 183 -11.47 -10.05 -2.49
N HIS A 184 -10.32 -10.03 -3.16
CA HIS A 184 -10.05 -10.84 -4.35
C HIS A 184 -9.87 -12.33 -4.05
N VAL A 185 -9.25 -12.68 -2.93
CA VAL A 185 -8.85 -14.06 -2.61
C VAL A 185 -9.88 -14.79 -1.74
N PHE A 186 -10.66 -14.07 -0.92
CA PHE A 186 -11.62 -14.71 -0.01
C PHE A 186 -13.06 -14.33 -0.32
N LEU A 187 -13.38 -13.03 -0.30
CA LEU A 187 -14.77 -12.57 -0.40
C LEU A 187 -15.40 -12.88 -1.77
N LEU A 188 -14.75 -12.43 -2.85
CA LEU A 188 -15.26 -12.60 -4.20
C LEU A 188 -15.32 -14.09 -4.61
N PRO A 189 -14.32 -14.95 -4.27
CA PRO A 189 -14.42 -16.39 -4.54
C PRO A 189 -15.58 -17.06 -3.81
N ALA A 190 -15.83 -16.71 -2.55
CA ALA A 190 -16.99 -17.22 -1.82
C ALA A 190 -18.31 -16.82 -2.49
N CYS A 191 -18.44 -15.55 -2.89
CA CYS A 191 -19.61 -15.08 -3.65
C CYS A 191 -19.73 -15.79 -5.00
N LEU A 192 -18.64 -15.95 -5.74
CA LEU A 192 -18.64 -16.61 -7.04
C LEU A 192 -19.14 -18.05 -6.96
N VAL A 193 -18.64 -18.83 -6.00
CA VAL A 193 -19.06 -20.22 -5.80
C VAL A 193 -20.55 -20.26 -5.45
N ALA A 194 -21.00 -19.44 -4.49
CA ALA A 194 -22.41 -19.41 -4.07
C ALA A 194 -23.35 -19.08 -5.24
N PHE A 195 -23.07 -18.01 -6.00
CA PHE A 195 -23.91 -17.58 -7.11
C PHE A 195 -23.81 -18.52 -8.32
N THR A 196 -22.65 -19.15 -8.57
CA THR A 196 -22.51 -20.16 -9.63
C THR A 196 -23.33 -21.40 -9.31
N LEU A 197 -23.28 -21.89 -8.07
CA LEU A 197 -24.11 -23.01 -7.63
C LEU A 197 -25.60 -22.67 -7.72
N ALA A 198 -26.01 -21.46 -7.32
CA ALA A 198 -27.39 -20.99 -7.47
C ALA A 198 -27.82 -20.94 -8.95
N HIS A 199 -26.95 -20.44 -9.83
CA HIS A 199 -27.21 -20.37 -11.28
C HIS A 199 -27.40 -21.77 -11.88
N LEU A 200 -26.48 -22.70 -11.59
CA LEU A 200 -26.56 -24.08 -12.07
C LEU A 200 -27.78 -24.82 -11.50
N HIS A 201 -28.12 -24.58 -10.23
CA HIS A 201 -29.30 -25.16 -9.58
C HIS A 201 -30.60 -24.69 -10.23
N LEU A 202 -30.77 -23.38 -10.46
CA LEU A 202 -31.94 -22.81 -11.11
C LEU A 202 -32.08 -23.30 -12.56
N MET A 203 -30.97 -23.32 -13.30
CA MET A 203 -30.93 -23.87 -14.66
C MET A 203 -31.37 -25.33 -14.69
N ARG A 204 -30.85 -26.17 -13.78
CA ARG A 204 -31.24 -27.59 -13.70
C ARG A 204 -32.72 -27.75 -13.34
N ARG A 205 -33.22 -26.95 -12.40
CA ARG A 205 -34.64 -27.01 -12.00
C ARG A 205 -35.60 -26.61 -13.12
N GLN A 206 -35.19 -25.65 -13.98
CA GLN A 206 -36.04 -25.08 -15.03
C GLN A 206 -35.81 -25.73 -16.41
N GLY A 207 -34.75 -26.53 -16.54
CA GLY A 207 -34.26 -27.04 -17.81
C GLY A 207 -33.67 -25.95 -18.73
N ILE A 208 -32.79 -26.34 -19.63
CA ILE A 208 -32.27 -25.42 -20.65
C ILE A 208 -33.36 -25.03 -21.66
N SER A 209 -33.23 -23.86 -22.28
CA SER A 209 -34.27 -23.33 -23.17
C SER A 209 -34.43 -24.07 -24.50
N GLY A 210 -33.43 -24.85 -24.94
CA GLY A 210 -33.41 -25.43 -26.28
C GLY A 210 -33.32 -24.39 -27.42
N PRO A 211 -33.23 -24.84 -28.68
CA PRO A 211 -33.14 -23.97 -29.86
C PRO A 211 -34.35 -23.02 -29.99
N ILE A 212 -34.19 -21.94 -30.78
CA ILE A 212 -35.27 -20.96 -31.01
C ILE A 212 -36.46 -21.63 -31.71
N THR A 213 -36.18 -22.38 -32.76
CA THR A 213 -37.16 -23.22 -33.46
C THR A 213 -37.07 -24.62 -32.88
N ALA A 214 -38.19 -25.15 -32.38
CA ALA A 214 -38.25 -26.50 -31.87
C ALA A 214 -37.87 -27.50 -32.98
N VAL A 215 -36.92 -28.38 -32.67
CA VAL A 215 -36.54 -29.48 -33.57
C VAL A 215 -37.32 -30.71 -33.12
N PRO A 216 -38.16 -31.33 -33.95
CA PRO A 216 -38.86 -32.57 -33.58
C PRO A 216 -37.86 -33.67 -33.22
N GLY A 217 -38.06 -34.37 -32.11
CA GLY A 217 -37.22 -35.50 -31.69
C GLY A 217 -37.24 -35.73 -30.18
N PRO A 218 -36.82 -36.93 -29.71
CA PRO A 218 -36.70 -37.21 -28.29
C PRO A 218 -35.58 -36.37 -27.64
N PRO A 219 -35.69 -36.03 -26.34
CA PRO A 219 -34.57 -35.48 -25.58
C PRO A 219 -33.36 -36.42 -25.60
N THR A 220 -32.16 -35.86 -25.57
CA THR A 220 -30.90 -36.63 -25.53
C THR A 220 -30.21 -36.44 -24.18
N PRO A 221 -29.62 -37.47 -23.57
CA PRO A 221 -28.93 -37.33 -22.30
C PRO A 221 -27.69 -36.43 -22.45
N PHE A 222 -27.33 -35.71 -21.39
CA PHE A 222 -26.14 -34.85 -21.37
C PHE A 222 -24.87 -35.63 -21.70
N TYR A 223 -24.61 -36.75 -21.01
CA TYR A 223 -23.53 -37.68 -21.35
C TYR A 223 -24.03 -38.80 -22.27
N PRO A 224 -23.26 -39.19 -23.31
CA PRO A 224 -21.96 -38.66 -23.71
C PRO A 224 -22.04 -37.47 -24.67
N PHE A 225 -23.20 -37.19 -25.26
CA PHE A 225 -23.32 -36.38 -26.47
C PHE A 225 -22.98 -34.90 -26.26
N HIS A 226 -23.60 -34.25 -25.27
CA HIS A 226 -23.37 -32.83 -24.99
C HIS A 226 -22.10 -32.63 -24.18
N ALA A 227 -21.78 -33.58 -23.29
CA ALA A 227 -20.50 -33.62 -22.58
C ALA A 227 -19.29 -33.62 -23.54
N LEU A 228 -19.36 -34.35 -24.67
CA LEU A 228 -18.32 -34.33 -25.68
C LEU A 228 -18.17 -32.95 -26.35
N LYS A 229 -19.28 -32.31 -26.73
CA LYS A 229 -19.26 -30.95 -27.32
C LYS A 229 -18.65 -29.95 -26.34
N ASP A 230 -19.06 -30.00 -25.07
CA ASP A 230 -18.52 -29.16 -24.02
C ASP A 230 -17.01 -29.38 -23.86
N THR A 231 -16.58 -30.64 -23.85
CA THR A 231 -15.15 -31.00 -23.74
C THR A 231 -14.34 -30.46 -24.91
N ILE A 232 -14.83 -30.60 -26.14
CA ILE A 232 -14.16 -30.07 -27.33
C ILE A 232 -14.06 -28.55 -27.26
N ALA A 233 -15.15 -27.86 -26.93
CA ALA A 233 -15.16 -26.40 -26.83
C ALA A 233 -14.20 -25.90 -25.75
N VAL A 234 -14.22 -26.52 -24.57
CA VAL A 234 -13.29 -26.23 -23.47
C VAL A 234 -11.85 -26.49 -23.87
N ALA A 235 -11.56 -27.62 -24.54
CA ALA A 235 -10.21 -27.95 -24.99
C ALA A 235 -9.66 -26.92 -25.98
N VAL A 236 -10.47 -26.47 -26.94
CA VAL A 236 -10.08 -25.41 -27.89
C VAL A 236 -9.80 -24.10 -27.16
N VAL A 237 -10.70 -23.67 -26.26
CA VAL A 237 -10.53 -22.42 -25.51
C VAL A 237 -9.31 -22.49 -24.58
N PHE A 238 -9.09 -23.62 -23.91
CA PHE A 238 -7.92 -23.83 -23.07
C PHE A 238 -6.62 -23.85 -23.89
N ALA A 239 -6.62 -24.49 -25.07
CA ALA A 239 -5.47 -24.46 -25.96
C ALA A 239 -5.12 -23.03 -26.37
N LEU A 240 -6.12 -22.21 -26.74
CA LEU A 240 -5.92 -20.79 -27.06
C LEU A 240 -5.37 -19.99 -25.87
N LEU A 241 -5.92 -20.20 -24.67
CA LEU A 241 -5.45 -19.55 -23.44
C LEU A 241 -4.01 -19.97 -23.11
N LEU A 242 -3.70 -21.26 -23.22
CA LEU A 242 -2.36 -21.80 -22.97
C LEU A 242 -1.36 -21.25 -23.99
N THR A 243 -1.72 -21.21 -25.28
CA THR A 243 -0.91 -20.58 -26.32
C THR A 243 -0.65 -19.11 -25.99
N ALA A 244 -1.67 -18.35 -25.59
CA ALA A 244 -1.49 -16.96 -25.20
C ALA A 244 -0.53 -16.81 -24.00
N ALA A 245 -0.67 -17.66 -22.98
CA ALA A 245 0.19 -17.65 -21.79
C ALA A 245 1.65 -18.08 -22.06
N ILE A 246 1.88 -18.90 -23.09
CA ILE A 246 3.23 -19.33 -23.49
C ILE A 246 3.89 -18.26 -24.36
N VAL A 247 3.17 -17.76 -25.37
CA VAL A 247 3.67 -16.88 -26.43
C VAL A 247 3.79 -15.43 -25.95
N PHE A 248 2.81 -14.92 -25.20
CA PHE A 248 2.81 -13.56 -24.71
C PHE A 248 3.17 -13.50 -23.23
N ASN A 249 3.86 -12.43 -22.83
CA ASN A 249 4.12 -12.15 -21.44
C ASN A 249 2.98 -11.31 -20.86
N ALA A 250 2.45 -11.72 -19.72
CA ALA A 250 1.59 -10.84 -18.93
C ALA A 250 2.41 -9.58 -18.55
N PRO A 251 1.94 -8.37 -18.86
CA PRO A 251 2.67 -7.14 -18.57
C PRO A 251 2.88 -6.97 -17.07
N LEU A 252 4.03 -6.44 -16.67
CA LEU A 252 4.34 -5.98 -15.32
C LEU A 252 5.06 -4.65 -15.52
N ASP A 253 4.43 -3.56 -15.12
CA ASP A 253 4.97 -2.22 -15.32
C ASP A 253 6.11 -1.94 -14.33
N ALA A 254 6.69 -0.73 -14.34
CA ALA A 254 7.62 -0.33 -13.28
C ALA A 254 6.96 -0.40 -11.90
N VAL A 255 7.77 -0.59 -10.85
CA VAL A 255 7.31 -0.53 -9.46
C VAL A 255 6.53 0.76 -9.22
N ALA A 256 5.44 0.68 -8.47
CA ALA A 256 4.61 1.85 -8.18
C ALA A 256 5.43 2.97 -7.53
N ASP A 257 5.41 4.14 -8.15
CA ASP A 257 5.96 5.40 -7.65
C ASP A 257 4.79 6.40 -7.51
N PRO A 258 4.32 6.64 -6.28
CA PRO A 258 3.27 7.62 -5.99
C PRO A 258 3.61 9.06 -6.40
N THR A 259 4.88 9.35 -6.70
CA THR A 259 5.40 10.69 -7.01
C THR A 259 5.50 10.95 -8.52
N ASP A 260 5.43 9.90 -9.35
CA ASP A 260 5.42 10.00 -10.80
C ASP A 260 4.08 10.57 -11.30
N ALA A 261 4.02 11.89 -11.28
CA ALA A 261 2.89 12.68 -11.74
C ALA A 261 2.72 12.68 -13.27
N ALA A 262 3.68 12.11 -14.01
CA ALA A 262 3.69 12.01 -15.46
C ALA A 262 3.12 10.68 -15.96
N TYR A 263 3.08 9.64 -15.10
CA TYR A 263 2.44 8.38 -15.44
C TYR A 263 0.98 8.60 -15.81
N VAL A 264 0.59 8.10 -16.98
CA VAL A 264 -0.80 8.19 -17.41
C VAL A 264 -1.49 6.83 -17.35
N PRO A 265 -2.28 6.57 -16.30
CA PRO A 265 -2.91 5.27 -16.13
C PRO A 265 -3.94 5.02 -17.22
N ARG A 266 -3.74 3.95 -17.97
CA ARG A 266 -4.76 3.38 -18.85
C ARG A 266 -5.30 2.10 -18.21
N PRO A 267 -6.61 1.97 -17.99
CA PRO A 267 -7.15 0.75 -17.42
C PRO A 267 -7.12 -0.37 -18.46
N GLU A 268 -7.52 -1.57 -18.02
CA GLU A 268 -7.64 -2.70 -18.94
C GLU A 268 -8.74 -2.51 -19.97
N TRP A 269 -8.61 -3.22 -21.10
CA TRP A 269 -9.45 -3.02 -22.29
C TRP A 269 -10.95 -3.12 -21.99
N TYR A 270 -11.34 -3.96 -21.03
CA TYR A 270 -12.73 -4.14 -20.61
C TYR A 270 -13.28 -2.98 -19.75
N PHE A 271 -12.44 -2.07 -19.26
CA PHE A 271 -12.81 -0.82 -18.60
C PHE A 271 -12.53 0.44 -19.44
N MET A 272 -11.94 0.28 -20.63
CA MET A 272 -11.57 1.39 -21.50
C MET A 272 -12.77 2.23 -21.96
N SER A 273 -13.92 1.60 -22.19
CA SER A 273 -15.16 2.30 -22.54
C SER A 273 -15.62 3.27 -21.45
N LEU A 274 -15.55 2.86 -20.17
CA LEU A 274 -15.88 3.71 -19.03
C LEU A 274 -14.86 4.84 -18.87
N PHE A 275 -13.59 4.53 -19.06
CA PHE A 275 -12.52 5.53 -19.02
C PHE A 275 -12.67 6.61 -20.08
N GLU A 276 -13.05 6.25 -21.31
CA GLU A 276 -13.34 7.21 -22.37
C GLU A 276 -14.63 7.98 -22.08
N LEU A 277 -15.67 7.31 -21.55
CA LEU A 277 -16.93 7.95 -21.20
C LEU A 277 -16.73 9.09 -20.20
N LEU A 278 -15.86 8.92 -19.21
CA LEU A 278 -15.55 9.94 -18.20
C LEU A 278 -15.07 11.27 -18.80
N LYS A 279 -14.45 11.26 -19.98
CA LYS A 279 -13.95 12.48 -20.64
C LYS A 279 -15.09 13.40 -21.10
N TYR A 280 -16.28 12.85 -21.31
CA TYR A 280 -17.46 13.61 -21.73
C TYR A 280 -18.24 14.23 -20.56
N PHE A 281 -17.92 13.85 -19.30
CA PHE A 281 -18.64 14.29 -18.10
C PHE A 281 -17.67 14.84 -17.04
N PRO A 282 -16.98 15.97 -17.29
CA PRO A 282 -16.05 16.54 -16.32
C PRO A 282 -16.77 17.22 -15.14
N GLY A 283 -16.10 17.27 -13.98
CA GLY A 283 -16.54 18.03 -12.82
C GLY A 283 -17.79 17.46 -12.14
N PRO A 284 -18.80 18.29 -11.76
CA PRO A 284 -20.00 17.84 -11.05
C PRO A 284 -20.84 16.78 -11.79
N LEU A 285 -20.61 16.60 -13.09
CA LEU A 285 -21.30 15.60 -13.91
C LEU A 285 -20.62 14.23 -13.90
N GLU A 286 -19.45 14.09 -13.28
CA GLU A 286 -18.72 12.81 -13.17
C GLU A 286 -19.59 11.64 -12.66
N PRO A 287 -20.45 11.80 -11.62
CA PRO A 287 -21.35 10.75 -11.18
C PRO A 287 -22.29 10.20 -12.27
N VAL A 288 -22.58 10.98 -13.31
CA VAL A 288 -23.39 10.53 -14.44
C VAL A 288 -22.67 9.42 -15.21
N ALA A 289 -21.38 9.61 -15.49
CA ALA A 289 -20.57 8.62 -16.20
C ALA A 289 -20.19 7.43 -15.32
N THR A 290 -19.91 7.65 -14.03
CA THR A 290 -19.41 6.59 -13.13
C THR A 290 -20.51 5.76 -12.47
N VAL A 291 -21.67 6.36 -12.17
CA VAL A 291 -22.75 5.72 -11.41
C VAL A 291 -24.01 5.59 -12.25
N VAL A 292 -24.50 6.68 -12.84
CA VAL A 292 -25.83 6.69 -13.47
C VAL A 292 -25.87 5.85 -14.75
N VAL A 293 -24.93 6.05 -15.68
CA VAL A 293 -24.92 5.31 -16.96
C VAL A 293 -24.68 3.80 -16.73
N PRO A 294 -23.62 3.37 -15.99
CA PRO A 294 -23.45 1.95 -15.69
C PRO A 294 -24.62 1.37 -14.89
N GLY A 295 -25.13 2.11 -13.89
CA GLY A 295 -26.29 1.70 -13.09
C GLY A 295 -27.54 1.50 -13.93
N LEU A 296 -27.82 2.39 -14.89
CA LEU A 296 -28.92 2.25 -15.84
C LEU A 296 -28.75 1.02 -16.72
N VAL A 297 -27.56 0.78 -17.27
CA VAL A 297 -27.28 -0.42 -18.09
C VAL A 297 -27.53 -1.69 -17.30
N ILE A 298 -27.00 -1.78 -16.06
CA ILE A 298 -27.20 -2.93 -15.19
C ILE A 298 -28.68 -3.09 -14.79
N ALA A 299 -29.37 -2.00 -14.48
CA ALA A 299 -30.80 -2.04 -14.16
C ALA A 299 -31.64 -2.51 -15.35
N LEU A 300 -31.36 -2.02 -16.56
CA LEU A 300 -32.03 -2.47 -17.79
C LEU A 300 -31.74 -3.94 -18.10
N LEU A 301 -30.51 -4.41 -17.86
CA LEU A 301 -30.18 -5.83 -17.94
C LEU A 301 -30.99 -6.64 -16.93
N ALA A 302 -30.98 -6.28 -15.65
CA ALA A 302 -31.72 -7.00 -14.61
C ALA A 302 -33.24 -7.02 -14.87
N LEU A 303 -33.79 -5.92 -15.38
CA LEU A 303 -35.22 -5.77 -15.68
C LEU A 303 -35.63 -6.38 -17.03
N LEU A 304 -34.69 -6.79 -17.87
CA LEU A 304 -34.95 -7.30 -19.22
C LEU A 304 -36.06 -8.36 -19.29
N PRO A 305 -36.13 -9.38 -18.41
CA PRO A 305 -37.20 -10.38 -18.48
C PRO A 305 -38.60 -9.80 -18.26
N PHE A 306 -38.72 -8.67 -17.56
CA PHE A 306 -39.99 -8.00 -17.26
C PHE A 306 -40.37 -6.95 -18.30
N LEU A 307 -39.37 -6.44 -19.04
CA LEU A 307 -39.54 -5.50 -20.15
C LEU A 307 -39.90 -6.23 -21.45
N ASP A 308 -39.26 -7.37 -21.75
CA ASP A 308 -39.55 -8.18 -22.94
C ASP A 308 -40.72 -9.16 -22.70
N ARG A 309 -41.94 -8.61 -22.66
CA ARG A 309 -43.19 -9.32 -22.37
C ARG A 309 -43.72 -10.21 -23.50
N ARG A 310 -43.17 -10.11 -24.72
CA ARG A 310 -43.65 -10.91 -25.86
C ARG A 310 -43.35 -12.39 -25.62
N PRO A 311 -44.23 -13.34 -25.97
CA PRO A 311 -43.93 -14.76 -25.76
C PRO A 311 -42.86 -15.29 -26.74
N ASP A 312 -42.74 -14.69 -27.92
CA ASP A 312 -41.81 -15.12 -28.95
C ASP A 312 -40.34 -15.00 -28.52
N ARG A 313 -39.55 -16.05 -28.81
CA ARG A 313 -38.10 -16.08 -28.57
C ARG A 313 -37.27 -15.66 -29.77
N GLU A 314 -37.87 -15.59 -30.95
CA GLU A 314 -37.18 -15.25 -32.18
C GLU A 314 -36.63 -13.81 -32.15
N PRO A 315 -35.34 -13.58 -32.49
CA PRO A 315 -34.74 -12.24 -32.53
C PRO A 315 -35.51 -11.25 -33.40
N ARG A 316 -35.96 -11.68 -34.58
CA ARG A 316 -36.65 -10.82 -35.58
C ARG A 316 -37.96 -10.26 -35.05
N LYS A 317 -38.63 -10.99 -34.14
CA LYS A 317 -39.88 -10.56 -33.50
C LYS A 317 -39.66 -9.67 -32.28
N ARG A 318 -38.40 -9.43 -31.91
CA ARG A 318 -37.99 -8.61 -30.76
C ARG A 318 -37.02 -7.51 -31.18
N PRO A 319 -37.35 -6.70 -32.21
CA PRO A 319 -36.41 -5.75 -32.79
C PRO A 319 -35.91 -4.74 -31.76
N PHE A 320 -36.78 -4.24 -30.86
CA PHE A 320 -36.36 -3.28 -29.83
C PHE A 320 -35.28 -3.83 -28.88
N VAL A 321 -35.41 -5.08 -28.42
CA VAL A 321 -34.42 -5.71 -27.53
C VAL A 321 -33.13 -5.97 -28.28
N ILE A 322 -33.21 -6.51 -29.51
CA ILE A 322 -32.01 -6.83 -30.28
C ILE A 322 -31.27 -5.54 -30.67
N SER A 323 -31.99 -4.53 -31.15
CA SER A 323 -31.43 -3.22 -31.48
C SER A 323 -30.84 -2.53 -30.26
N SER A 324 -31.46 -2.59 -29.07
CA SER A 324 -30.89 -1.98 -27.86
C SER A 324 -29.55 -2.60 -27.48
N PHE A 325 -29.43 -3.94 -27.56
CA PHE A 325 -28.17 -4.62 -27.32
C PHE A 325 -27.12 -4.27 -28.37
N ILE A 326 -27.48 -4.23 -29.65
CA ILE A 326 -26.56 -3.81 -30.71
C ILE A 326 -26.06 -2.39 -30.43
N ILE A 327 -26.95 -1.43 -30.14
CA ILE A 327 -26.59 -0.04 -29.84
C ILE A 327 -25.63 0.04 -28.64
N VAL A 328 -25.94 -0.64 -27.53
CA VAL A 328 -25.09 -0.63 -26.33
C VAL A 328 -23.73 -1.25 -26.61
N PHE A 329 -23.67 -2.41 -27.27
CA PHE A 329 -22.41 -3.07 -27.60
C PHE A 329 -21.58 -2.30 -28.62
N THR A 330 -22.23 -1.70 -29.63
CA THR A 330 -21.56 -0.79 -30.57
C THR A 330 -21.02 0.43 -29.84
N GLY A 331 -21.80 1.06 -28.94
CA GLY A 331 -21.36 2.17 -28.11
C GLY A 331 -20.14 1.82 -27.25
N ILE A 332 -20.19 0.70 -26.52
CA ILE A 332 -19.05 0.19 -25.73
C ILE A 332 -17.83 -0.07 -26.62
N THR A 333 -18.02 -0.67 -27.79
CA THR A 333 -16.92 -0.99 -28.72
C THR A 333 -16.29 0.29 -29.29
N LEU A 334 -17.10 1.24 -29.73
CA LEU A 334 -16.64 2.53 -30.24
C LEU A 334 -15.89 3.32 -29.17
N LEU A 335 -16.42 3.40 -27.95
CA LEU A 335 -15.76 4.05 -26.82
C LEU A 335 -14.45 3.35 -26.44
N THR A 336 -14.40 2.02 -26.44
CA THR A 336 -13.16 1.28 -26.20
C THR A 336 -12.11 1.56 -27.28
N LEU A 337 -12.48 1.51 -28.55
CA LEU A 337 -11.57 1.83 -29.66
C LEU A 337 -11.09 3.28 -29.60
N GLN A 338 -11.98 4.21 -29.27
CA GLN A 338 -11.63 5.60 -29.07
C GLN A 338 -10.69 5.76 -27.88
N GLY A 339 -10.94 5.09 -26.75
CA GLY A 339 -10.06 5.11 -25.56
C GLY A 339 -8.63 4.62 -25.83
N PHE A 340 -8.44 3.69 -26.76
CA PHE A 340 -7.09 3.30 -27.22
C PHE A 340 -6.41 4.40 -28.04
N ARG A 341 -7.16 5.11 -28.87
CA ARG A 341 -6.65 6.16 -29.78
C ARG A 341 -6.48 7.52 -29.09
N SER A 342 -7.31 7.82 -28.11
CA SER A 342 -7.32 9.11 -27.45
C SER A 342 -6.13 9.20 -26.49
N THR A 343 -5.36 10.27 -26.64
CA THR A 343 -4.40 10.63 -25.60
C THR A 343 -5.21 11.06 -24.38
N PRO A 344 -4.96 10.51 -23.19
CA PRO A 344 -5.56 11.01 -21.96
C PRO A 344 -5.36 12.53 -21.89
N ALA A 345 -6.46 13.29 -21.77
CA ALA A 345 -6.37 14.72 -21.54
C ALA A 345 -5.63 14.91 -20.22
N SER A 346 -4.42 15.48 -20.30
CA SER A 346 -3.40 15.50 -19.23
C SER A 346 -3.74 16.36 -18.01
N SER A 347 -5.02 16.67 -17.76
CA SER A 347 -5.42 17.52 -16.64
C SER A 347 -6.56 16.91 -15.83
N ALA A 348 -7.73 16.57 -16.39
CA ALA A 348 -8.90 16.27 -15.56
C ALA A 348 -8.81 14.98 -14.70
N GLN A 349 -8.37 13.84 -15.27
CA GLN A 349 -8.31 12.56 -14.55
C GLN A 349 -7.04 12.40 -13.70
N ALA A 350 -5.92 12.98 -14.16
CA ALA A 350 -4.71 13.13 -13.34
C ALA A 350 -4.96 14.12 -12.18
N GLN A 351 -5.77 15.17 -12.39
CA GLN A 351 -6.24 16.05 -11.30
C GLN A 351 -7.30 15.40 -10.42
N GLN A 352 -8.17 14.50 -10.91
CA GLN A 352 -9.10 13.74 -10.06
C GLN A 352 -8.36 12.70 -9.22
N ALA A 353 -7.36 11.99 -9.77
CA ALA A 353 -6.44 11.16 -8.99
C ALA A 353 -5.76 11.98 -7.86
N ARG A 354 -5.44 13.25 -8.14
CA ARG A 354 -4.93 14.22 -7.16
C ARG A 354 -6.01 14.78 -6.22
N ALA A 355 -7.27 14.91 -6.63
CA ALA A 355 -8.39 15.42 -5.82
C ALA A 355 -8.96 14.37 -4.83
N GLY A 356 -8.64 13.09 -5.07
CA GLY A 356 -8.81 11.97 -4.13
C GLY A 356 -8.00 12.13 -2.84
N GLN A 357 -6.90 12.87 -2.93
CA GLN A 357 -6.06 13.33 -1.84
C GLN A 357 -6.55 14.75 -1.51
N GLY A 358 -6.93 15.01 -0.25
CA GLY A 358 -7.37 16.35 0.15
C GLY A 358 -6.36 17.41 -0.32
N PRO A 359 -6.82 18.61 -0.70
CA PRO A 359 -6.02 19.57 -1.48
C PRO A 359 -4.59 19.63 -0.96
N ALA A 360 -3.63 19.41 -1.86
CA ALA A 360 -2.24 19.73 -1.61
C ALA A 360 -2.22 21.20 -1.20
N ALA A 361 -1.71 21.47 0.00
CA ALA A 361 -1.54 22.83 0.45
C ALA A 361 -0.61 23.54 -0.55
N PRO A 362 -0.92 24.79 -0.95
CA PRO A 362 0.02 25.57 -1.75
C PRO A 362 1.31 25.71 -0.94
N GLY A 363 2.38 25.02 -1.37
CA GLY A 363 3.68 25.03 -0.69
C GLY A 363 4.47 23.72 -0.66
N SER A 364 3.85 22.55 -0.87
CA SER A 364 4.63 21.29 -0.92
C SER A 364 5.29 21.11 -2.29
N ARG A 365 6.54 21.57 -2.43
CA ARG A 365 7.44 20.99 -3.46
C ARG A 365 7.48 19.48 -3.25
N GLY A 366 7.48 18.70 -4.34
CA GLY A 366 7.59 17.24 -4.27
C GLY A 366 8.86 16.78 -3.54
N PRO A 367 8.96 15.50 -3.17
CA PRO A 367 10.17 14.94 -2.57
C PRO A 367 11.38 15.24 -3.46
N VAL A 368 12.46 15.76 -2.87
CA VAL A 368 13.71 16.01 -3.58
C VAL A 368 14.44 14.68 -3.72
N MET A 369 14.61 14.18 -4.94
CA MET A 369 15.29 12.92 -5.19
C MET A 369 16.80 13.10 -5.15
N VAL A 370 17.52 12.06 -4.73
CA VAL A 370 18.98 12.13 -4.61
C VAL A 370 19.64 12.40 -5.97
N GLU A 371 19.14 11.81 -7.05
CA GLU A 371 19.65 12.01 -8.41
C GLU A 371 19.49 13.44 -8.95
N ASP A 372 18.55 14.21 -8.39
CA ASP A 372 18.35 15.62 -8.77
C ASP A 372 19.44 16.53 -8.17
N VAL A 373 20.06 16.08 -7.08
CA VAL A 373 21.02 16.86 -6.29
C VAL A 373 22.45 16.36 -6.50
N PHE A 374 22.66 15.05 -6.40
CA PHE A 374 23.97 14.42 -6.42
C PHE A 374 24.25 13.79 -7.79
N LYS A 375 25.32 14.26 -8.43
CA LYS A 375 25.79 13.70 -9.70
C LYS A 375 26.50 12.36 -9.46
N ASN A 376 26.40 11.43 -10.43
CA ASN A 376 27.05 10.12 -10.38
C ASN A 376 26.68 9.24 -9.16
N VAL A 377 25.45 9.36 -8.66
CA VAL A 377 24.87 8.35 -7.76
C VAL A 377 24.66 7.05 -8.55
N GLN A 378 24.98 5.90 -7.97
CA GLN A 378 24.88 4.60 -8.66
C GLN A 378 24.12 3.54 -7.87
N ALA A 379 24.56 3.21 -6.65
CA ALA A 379 23.99 2.12 -5.85
C ALA A 379 22.77 2.53 -5.00
N LEU A 380 22.52 3.83 -4.88
CA LEU A 380 21.47 4.43 -4.03
C LEU A 380 20.59 5.39 -4.84
N LYS A 381 20.25 5.05 -6.08
CA LYS A 381 19.32 5.86 -6.89
C LYS A 381 17.86 5.61 -6.47
N GLY A 382 16.98 6.56 -6.79
CA GLY A 382 15.53 6.39 -6.57
C GLY A 382 15.14 6.45 -5.09
N ILE A 383 15.95 7.13 -4.28
CA ILE A 383 15.62 7.47 -2.89
C ILE A 383 15.65 8.99 -2.72
N THR A 384 14.93 9.47 -1.72
CA THR A 384 14.88 10.90 -1.40
C THR A 384 16.17 11.36 -0.72
N VAL A 385 16.43 12.67 -0.76
CA VAL A 385 17.63 13.24 -0.13
C VAL A 385 17.71 12.92 1.36
N ASP A 386 16.60 12.96 2.10
CA ASP A 386 16.57 12.63 3.53
C ASP A 386 16.91 11.15 3.80
N GLU A 387 16.40 10.22 3.00
CA GLU A 387 16.78 8.79 3.10
C GLU A 387 18.25 8.58 2.71
N PHE A 388 18.74 9.29 1.69
CA PHE A 388 20.14 9.23 1.26
C PHE A 388 21.09 9.71 2.36
N MET A 389 20.78 10.84 3.01
CA MET A 389 21.60 11.36 4.10
C MET A 389 21.63 10.40 5.30
N GLY A 390 20.49 9.82 5.69
CA GLY A 390 20.45 8.78 6.72
C GLY A 390 21.27 7.52 6.35
N THR A 391 21.22 7.14 5.08
CA THR A 391 22.01 6.02 4.53
C THR A 391 23.53 6.28 4.62
N MET A 392 23.97 7.50 4.34
CA MET A 392 25.39 7.89 4.51
C MET A 392 25.83 7.81 5.97
N GLY A 393 24.96 8.22 6.91
CA GLY A 393 25.19 8.07 8.35
C GLY A 393 25.44 6.61 8.75
N ILE A 394 24.69 5.64 8.18
CA ILE A 394 24.90 4.21 8.45
C ILE A 394 26.27 3.76 7.95
N MET A 395 26.69 4.22 6.76
CA MET A 395 28.02 3.88 6.24
C MET A 395 29.13 4.44 7.14
N SER A 396 29.01 5.71 7.54
CA SER A 396 29.99 6.37 8.42
C SER A 396 30.09 5.64 9.75
N ALA A 397 28.95 5.39 10.41
CA ALA A 397 28.89 4.65 11.65
C ALA A 397 29.53 3.26 11.52
N SER A 398 29.14 2.51 10.48
CA SER A 398 29.59 1.11 10.29
C SER A 398 31.06 0.96 9.94
N LEU A 399 31.64 1.94 9.24
CA LEU A 399 33.03 1.90 8.80
C LEU A 399 33.97 2.65 9.76
N GLY A 400 33.44 3.49 10.64
CA GLY A 400 34.23 4.42 11.47
C GLY A 400 34.97 5.47 10.63
N LEU A 401 34.45 5.80 9.44
CA LEU A 401 35.05 6.74 8.49
C LEU A 401 34.21 8.02 8.38
N CYS A 402 34.86 9.15 8.10
CA CYS A 402 34.21 10.43 7.83
C CYS A 402 33.88 10.60 6.34
N CYS A 403 33.05 11.58 6.00
CA CYS A 403 32.71 11.89 4.60
C CYS A 403 33.95 12.17 3.73
N SER A 404 34.96 12.86 4.29
CA SER A 404 36.21 13.22 3.61
C SER A 404 37.11 12.02 3.29
N ASP A 405 36.96 10.90 4.00
CA ASP A 405 37.71 9.67 3.72
C ASP A 405 37.28 9.00 2.40
N CYS A 406 36.09 9.33 1.91
CA CYS A 406 35.48 8.78 0.71
C CYS A 406 35.25 9.83 -0.39
N HIS A 407 34.99 11.09 -0.02
CA HIS A 407 34.65 12.18 -0.92
C HIS A 407 35.71 13.29 -0.84
N PRO A 408 36.56 13.46 -1.88
CA PRO A 408 37.57 14.50 -1.91
C PRO A 408 36.97 15.91 -1.70
N GLY A 409 37.53 16.66 -0.76
CA GLY A 409 37.06 18.00 -0.41
C GLY A 409 35.78 18.05 0.43
N ALA A 410 35.23 16.91 0.89
CA ALA A 410 34.05 16.95 1.77
C ALA A 410 34.35 17.72 3.06
N GLY A 411 33.42 18.59 3.46
CA GLY A 411 33.60 19.57 4.53
C GLY A 411 34.04 20.97 4.03
N THR A 412 34.23 21.16 2.73
CA THR A 412 34.49 22.47 2.10
C THR A 412 33.55 22.71 0.92
N GLU A 413 33.54 23.95 0.39
CA GLU A 413 32.82 24.31 -0.84
C GLU A 413 33.37 23.62 -2.11
N SER A 414 34.59 23.05 -2.03
CA SER A 414 35.29 22.44 -3.17
C SER A 414 35.11 20.91 -3.24
N VAL A 415 34.16 20.36 -2.48
CA VAL A 415 33.85 18.92 -2.49
C VAL A 415 33.47 18.41 -3.89
N LYS A 416 33.99 17.25 -4.26
CA LYS A 416 33.68 16.57 -5.52
C LYS A 416 32.92 15.27 -5.26
N TRP A 417 31.61 15.37 -5.06
CA TRP A 417 30.74 14.22 -4.75
C TRP A 417 30.76 13.14 -5.83
N GLU A 418 30.92 13.54 -7.09
CA GLU A 418 30.94 12.69 -8.27
C GLU A 418 32.27 11.96 -8.50
N ASP A 419 33.35 12.40 -7.86
CA ASP A 419 34.71 11.88 -8.08
C ASP A 419 34.83 10.42 -7.61
N ASP A 420 35.22 9.54 -8.54
CA ASP A 420 35.37 8.10 -8.32
C ASP A 420 36.83 7.65 -8.27
N SER A 421 37.80 8.58 -8.24
CA SER A 421 39.21 8.28 -8.10
C SER A 421 39.57 7.60 -6.77
N ASN A 422 38.74 7.79 -5.73
CA ASN A 422 38.93 7.14 -4.44
C ASN A 422 38.41 5.68 -4.47
N PRO A 423 39.30 4.67 -4.35
CA PRO A 423 38.90 3.27 -4.43
C PRO A 423 37.95 2.85 -3.28
N ARG A 424 38.00 3.53 -2.12
CA ARG A 424 37.09 3.23 -0.99
C ARG A 424 35.63 3.46 -1.38
N LYS A 425 35.34 4.54 -2.11
CA LYS A 425 33.99 4.87 -2.60
C LYS A 425 33.48 3.83 -3.60
N VAL A 426 34.35 3.37 -4.50
CA VAL A 426 34.01 2.33 -5.49
C VAL A 426 33.70 1.00 -4.79
N THR A 427 34.54 0.60 -3.85
CA THR A 427 34.32 -0.62 -3.04
C THR A 427 33.05 -0.51 -2.21
N ALA A 428 32.78 0.63 -1.57
CA ALA A 428 31.55 0.84 -0.79
C ALA A 428 30.29 0.60 -1.63
N ARG A 429 30.26 1.04 -2.90
CA ARG A 429 29.13 0.75 -3.81
C ARG A 429 28.95 -0.74 -4.09
N GLN A 430 30.05 -1.49 -4.22
CA GLN A 430 29.98 -2.94 -4.37
C GLN A 430 29.43 -3.59 -3.11
N MET A 431 29.87 -3.13 -1.93
CA MET A 431 29.37 -3.60 -0.65
C MET A 431 27.88 -3.31 -0.45
N VAL A 432 27.39 -2.12 -0.86
CA VAL A 432 25.95 -1.81 -0.85
C VAL A 432 25.17 -2.82 -1.70
N ARG A 433 25.62 -3.07 -2.94
CA ARG A 433 24.97 -4.06 -3.82
C ARG A 433 25.04 -5.47 -3.24
N MET A 434 26.14 -5.82 -2.58
CA MET A 434 26.31 -7.11 -1.91
C MET A 434 25.34 -7.25 -0.74
N VAL A 435 25.25 -6.26 0.17
CA VAL A 435 24.31 -6.27 1.30
C VAL A 435 22.86 -6.37 0.81
N GLN A 436 22.51 -5.58 -0.21
CA GLN A 436 21.19 -5.64 -0.84
C GLN A 436 20.92 -7.01 -1.47
N ALA A 437 21.90 -7.58 -2.18
CA ALA A 437 21.80 -8.90 -2.77
C ALA A 437 21.66 -9.99 -1.70
N VAL A 438 22.49 -9.97 -0.65
CA VAL A 438 22.42 -10.96 0.43
C VAL A 438 21.06 -10.94 1.11
N ASN A 439 20.51 -9.77 1.43
CA ASN A 439 19.16 -9.66 1.99
C ASN A 439 18.08 -10.13 1.02
N ARG A 440 18.15 -9.72 -0.24
CA ARG A 440 17.21 -10.14 -1.28
C ARG A 440 17.23 -11.65 -1.48
N ASP A 441 18.43 -12.22 -1.57
CA ASP A 441 18.65 -13.60 -2.01
C ASP A 441 18.54 -14.61 -0.86
N ASN A 442 18.81 -14.20 0.40
CA ASN A 442 18.83 -15.11 1.56
C ASN A 442 17.79 -14.79 2.64
N PHE A 443 17.27 -13.55 2.68
CA PHE A 443 16.38 -13.08 3.74
C PHE A 443 15.06 -12.49 3.21
N SER A 444 14.67 -12.86 1.98
CA SER A 444 13.43 -12.40 1.33
C SER A 444 13.30 -10.87 1.28
N GLY A 445 14.44 -10.18 1.12
CA GLY A 445 14.51 -8.72 1.11
C GLY A 445 14.47 -8.07 2.50
N ARG A 446 14.24 -8.84 3.57
CA ARG A 446 14.30 -8.32 4.95
C ARG A 446 15.73 -7.91 5.28
N GLN A 447 15.90 -6.74 5.88
CA GLN A 447 17.19 -6.23 6.31
C GLN A 447 17.69 -6.97 7.54
N VAL A 448 18.38 -8.08 7.31
CA VAL A 448 19.01 -8.89 8.36
C VAL A 448 20.52 -8.69 8.31
N VAL A 449 21.07 -8.62 7.11
CA VAL A 449 22.47 -8.26 6.86
C VAL A 449 22.54 -6.78 6.51
N THR A 450 23.37 -6.05 7.22
CA THR A 450 23.56 -4.60 7.08
C THR A 450 25.06 -4.34 7.14
N CYS A 451 25.47 -3.09 6.94
CA CYS A 451 26.85 -2.71 7.18
C CYS A 451 27.27 -2.90 8.67
N TRP A 452 26.31 -3.07 9.59
CA TRP A 452 26.54 -3.21 11.03
C TRP A 452 26.50 -4.65 11.55
N THR A 453 26.09 -5.63 10.72
CA THR A 453 25.72 -7.00 11.14
C THR A 453 26.86 -7.83 11.75
N CYS A 454 28.12 -7.40 11.69
CA CYS A 454 29.24 -8.20 12.19
C CYS A 454 29.15 -8.49 13.71
N HIS A 455 29.54 -9.71 14.11
CA HIS A 455 29.29 -10.27 15.44
C HIS A 455 30.06 -9.59 16.58
N ARG A 456 29.39 -8.66 17.26
CA ARG A 456 29.83 -7.98 18.50
C ARG A 456 29.56 -8.83 19.75
N LEU A 457 30.09 -10.05 19.78
CA LEU A 457 29.90 -11.02 20.88
C LEU A 457 28.43 -11.43 21.13
N ARG A 458 27.56 -11.31 20.13
CA ARG A 458 26.16 -11.76 20.19
C ARG A 458 25.92 -12.97 19.28
N VAL A 459 25.09 -13.90 19.76
CA VAL A 459 24.61 -15.06 18.99
C VAL A 459 23.57 -14.68 17.92
N SER A 460 22.90 -13.53 18.10
CA SER A 460 22.04 -12.91 17.08
C SER A 460 22.69 -11.62 16.58
N PRO A 461 22.93 -11.48 15.27
CA PRO A 461 23.51 -10.25 14.70
C PRO A 461 22.63 -9.01 14.93
N LEU A 462 23.27 -7.87 15.16
CA LEU A 462 22.60 -6.57 15.25
C LEU A 462 22.54 -5.90 13.89
N ALA A 463 21.35 -5.57 13.41
CA ALA A 463 21.17 -4.92 12.12
C ALA A 463 21.33 -3.38 12.18
N THR A 464 21.30 -2.80 13.37
CA THR A 464 21.25 -1.34 13.54
C THR A 464 22.39 -0.84 14.42
N PRO A 465 23.08 0.25 14.03
CA PRO A 465 24.06 0.89 14.89
C PRO A 465 23.47 1.35 16.22
N THR A 466 24.24 1.17 17.29
CA THR A 466 23.87 1.64 18.63
C THR A 466 24.56 2.97 18.89
N LEU A 467 23.78 4.03 19.14
CA LEU A 467 24.34 5.37 19.33
C LEU A 467 25.20 5.49 20.59
N ASP A 468 24.92 4.70 21.62
CA ASP A 468 25.78 4.61 22.81
C ASP A 468 27.17 4.05 22.48
N GLU A 469 27.29 3.15 21.50
CA GLU A 469 28.58 2.60 21.11
C GLU A 469 29.41 3.57 20.24
N LEU A 470 28.73 4.48 19.54
CA LEU A 470 29.38 5.53 18.75
C LEU A 470 29.80 6.72 19.61
N TYR A 471 29.01 7.07 20.64
CA TYR A 471 29.13 8.36 21.33
C TYR A 471 29.08 8.30 22.87
N GLY A 472 29.12 7.13 23.48
CA GLY A 472 28.94 6.97 24.93
C GLY A 472 29.59 5.72 25.52
N GLU A 473 29.22 5.43 26.77
CA GLU A 473 29.61 4.18 27.43
C GLU A 473 28.76 3.02 26.91
N ALA A 474 29.39 1.87 26.67
CA ALA A 474 28.72 0.68 26.20
C ALA A 474 27.67 0.20 27.22
N ASN A 475 26.38 0.33 26.86
CA ASN A 475 25.26 -0.17 27.64
C ASN A 475 24.85 -1.59 27.19
N THR A 476 23.91 -2.21 27.93
CA THR A 476 23.28 -3.45 27.47
C THR A 476 22.54 -3.21 26.16
N VAL A 477 23.10 -3.73 25.08
CA VAL A 477 22.51 -3.58 23.74
C VAL A 477 21.26 -4.43 23.61
N LEU A 478 20.12 -3.77 23.40
CA LEU A 478 18.86 -4.43 23.11
C LEU A 478 18.73 -4.71 21.61
N ASP A 479 17.96 -5.73 21.27
CA ASP A 479 17.48 -5.90 19.90
C ASP A 479 16.54 -4.76 19.51
N ASP A 480 16.54 -4.41 18.23
CA ASP A 480 15.65 -3.41 17.64
C ASP A 480 14.19 -3.66 18.05
N VAL A 481 13.77 -4.93 18.00
CA VAL A 481 12.47 -5.39 18.47
C VAL A 481 12.62 -5.92 19.89
N VAL A 482 12.14 -5.14 20.85
CA VAL A 482 12.22 -5.49 22.27
C VAL A 482 11.18 -6.56 22.62
N SER A 483 11.64 -7.75 23.01
CA SER A 483 10.78 -8.83 23.48
C SER A 483 10.09 -8.47 24.80
N ARG A 484 8.84 -8.91 24.97
CA ARG A 484 8.11 -8.73 26.23
C ARG A 484 8.78 -9.53 27.35
N ALA A 485 9.07 -8.87 28.47
CA ALA A 485 9.62 -9.54 29.65
C ALA A 485 8.53 -10.04 30.61
N GLU A 486 8.86 -11.08 31.38
CA GLU A 486 8.03 -11.57 32.50
C GLU A 486 8.39 -10.81 33.79
N GLY A 487 7.43 -10.65 34.71
CA GLY A 487 7.66 -9.98 36.00
C GLY A 487 7.98 -8.48 35.91
N VAL A 488 7.59 -7.83 34.81
CA VAL A 488 7.65 -6.36 34.63
C VAL A 488 6.24 -5.75 34.67
N PRO A 489 6.11 -4.45 35.01
CA PRO A 489 4.83 -3.76 34.99
C PRO A 489 4.18 -3.78 33.59
N THR A 490 2.86 -3.61 33.55
CA THR A 490 2.14 -3.40 32.30
C THR A 490 2.52 -2.05 31.66
N PRO A 491 2.40 -1.89 30.33
CA PRO A 491 2.59 -0.61 29.66
C PRO A 491 1.83 0.55 30.32
N THR A 492 0.58 0.32 30.68
CA THR A 492 -0.28 1.31 31.33
C THR A 492 0.30 1.74 32.68
N GLN A 493 0.75 0.79 33.52
CA GLN A 493 1.38 1.11 34.80
C GLN A 493 2.66 1.96 34.65
N VAL A 494 3.46 1.71 33.61
CA VAL A 494 4.67 2.51 33.35
C VAL A 494 4.28 3.94 32.94
N LEU A 495 3.32 4.09 32.03
CA LEU A 495 2.83 5.39 31.56
C LEU A 495 2.12 6.18 32.68
N ASP A 496 1.28 5.53 33.48
CA ASP A 496 0.58 6.17 34.59
C ASP A 496 1.59 6.69 35.64
N LYS A 497 2.63 5.89 35.95
CA LYS A 497 3.71 6.33 36.83
C LYS A 497 4.44 7.54 36.27
N TYR A 498 4.72 7.55 34.96
CA TYR A 498 5.34 8.69 34.29
C TYR A 498 4.47 9.94 34.34
N LEU A 499 3.19 9.85 33.97
CA LEU A 499 2.24 10.96 34.02
C LEU A 499 2.10 11.52 35.44
N GLN A 500 2.10 10.65 36.46
CA GLN A 500 2.11 11.06 37.86
C GLN A 500 3.41 11.79 38.23
N ALA A 501 4.57 11.29 37.80
CA ALA A 501 5.88 11.87 38.11
C ALA A 501 6.06 13.28 37.51
N ILE A 502 5.46 13.56 36.36
CA ILE A 502 5.61 14.86 35.69
C ILE A 502 4.57 15.91 36.06
N GLY A 503 3.60 15.61 36.93
CA GLY A 503 2.61 16.61 37.38
C GLY A 503 1.15 16.14 37.41
N GLY A 504 0.89 14.87 37.06
CA GLY A 504 -0.45 14.25 37.07
C GLY A 504 -1.15 14.33 35.71
N ALA A 505 -1.95 13.29 35.40
CA ALA A 505 -2.58 13.13 34.08
C ALA A 505 -3.44 14.33 33.66
N ASP A 506 -4.24 14.90 34.57
CA ASP A 506 -5.15 16.02 34.26
C ASP A 506 -4.38 17.31 33.91
N ARG A 507 -3.32 17.64 34.66
CA ARG A 507 -2.51 18.84 34.44
C ARG A 507 -1.75 18.73 33.12
N VAL A 508 -1.17 17.56 32.85
CA VAL A 508 -0.42 17.28 31.62
C VAL A 508 -1.33 17.24 30.40
N ALA A 509 -2.56 16.73 30.53
CA ALA A 509 -3.55 16.75 29.46
C ALA A 509 -4.02 18.18 29.11
N GLY A 510 -3.89 19.12 30.04
CA GLY A 510 -4.17 20.54 29.82
C GLY A 510 -3.10 21.31 29.05
N ILE A 511 -1.98 20.68 28.67
CA ILE A 511 -0.94 21.32 27.87
C ILE A 511 -1.33 21.27 26.39
N THR A 512 -1.56 22.43 25.79
CA THR A 512 -1.88 22.58 24.36
C THR A 512 -0.74 23.18 23.55
N SER A 513 0.20 23.86 24.21
CA SER A 513 1.39 24.41 23.57
C SER A 513 2.56 24.53 24.54
N ILE A 514 3.78 24.47 24.01
CA ILE A 514 5.05 24.65 24.72
C ILE A 514 5.88 25.64 23.91
N ALA A 515 6.36 26.70 24.53
CA ALA A 515 7.36 27.59 23.96
C ALA A 515 8.54 27.67 24.91
N ALA A 516 9.75 27.50 24.39
CA ALA A 516 10.95 27.59 25.19
C ALA A 516 12.11 28.21 24.44
N THR A 517 13.05 28.79 25.18
CA THR A 517 14.31 29.31 24.64
C THR A 517 15.47 28.83 25.49
N GLY A 518 16.64 28.67 24.89
CA GLY A 518 17.79 28.20 25.62
C GLY A 518 19.09 28.29 24.83
N LYS A 519 20.11 27.58 25.32
CA LYS A 519 21.41 27.48 24.68
C LYS A 519 21.54 26.14 23.96
N VAL A 520 22.14 26.17 22.77
CA VAL A 520 22.46 24.97 21.99
C VAL A 520 23.96 24.84 21.84
N VAL A 521 24.47 23.62 21.94
CA VAL A 521 25.83 23.25 21.55
C VAL A 521 25.70 22.23 20.43
N ALA A 522 26.06 22.65 19.22
CA ALA A 522 26.02 21.78 18.05
C ALA A 522 27.25 20.86 17.99
N PHE A 523 27.20 19.79 17.20
CA PHE A 523 28.34 18.86 17.01
C PHE A 523 29.07 19.03 15.67
N GLY A 524 30.37 18.73 15.68
CA GLY A 524 31.26 18.78 14.52
C GLY A 524 31.92 20.14 14.30
N SER A 525 32.39 20.40 13.09
CA SER A 525 33.04 21.68 12.69
C SER A 525 32.14 22.91 12.86
N PHE A 526 30.84 22.69 13.06
CA PHE A 526 29.81 23.70 13.36
C PHE A 526 29.61 23.93 14.87
N GLY A 527 30.39 23.26 15.72
CA GLY A 527 30.10 23.00 17.14
C GLY A 527 30.24 24.18 18.10
N GLY A 528 29.97 25.39 17.61
CA GLY A 528 29.84 26.57 18.45
C GLY A 528 28.63 26.51 19.38
N GLY A 529 28.68 27.32 20.44
CA GLY A 529 27.53 27.62 21.28
C GLY A 529 26.63 28.66 20.59
N GLY A 530 25.33 28.40 20.57
CA GLY A 530 24.31 29.29 20.04
C GLY A 530 23.11 29.40 20.97
N ASN A 531 22.06 30.05 20.48
CA ASN A 531 20.75 30.08 21.15
C ASN A 531 19.76 29.25 20.34
N PHE A 532 18.71 28.75 20.97
CA PHE A 532 17.62 28.09 20.26
C PHE A 532 16.25 28.53 20.78
N GLU A 533 15.26 28.40 19.91
CA GLU A 533 13.85 28.47 20.21
C GLU A 533 13.21 27.10 19.95
N TYR A 534 12.38 26.65 20.87
CA TYR A 534 11.61 25.41 20.76
C TYR A 534 10.12 25.71 20.88
N PHE A 535 9.34 25.17 19.97
CA PHE A 535 7.90 25.29 19.94
C PHE A 535 7.25 23.92 19.75
N ALA A 536 6.17 23.65 20.47
CA ALA A 536 5.27 22.55 20.21
C ALA A 536 3.82 23.03 20.37
N GLN A 537 2.93 22.60 19.49
CA GLN A 537 1.51 22.94 19.57
C GLN A 537 0.65 21.75 19.16
N ALA A 538 -0.36 21.43 19.96
CA ALA A 538 -1.30 20.38 19.66
C ALA A 538 -2.34 20.83 18.60
N PRO A 539 -2.78 19.94 17.69
CA PRO A 539 -2.24 18.60 17.45
C PRO A 539 -1.00 18.66 16.53
N ASP A 540 0.01 17.87 16.87
CA ASP A 540 1.09 17.44 15.98
C ASP A 540 1.97 18.54 15.35
N LYS A 541 2.22 19.67 16.01
CA LYS A 541 3.17 20.69 15.50
C LYS A 541 4.39 20.80 16.39
N ARG A 542 5.57 20.92 15.77
CA ARG A 542 6.85 21.08 16.49
C ARG A 542 7.85 21.88 15.64
N ALA A 543 8.59 22.76 16.28
CA ALA A 543 9.71 23.48 15.68
C ALA A 543 10.87 23.56 16.66
N MET A 544 12.07 23.34 16.15
CA MET A 544 13.33 23.60 16.84
C MET A 544 14.17 24.47 15.92
N LEU A 545 14.44 25.70 16.36
CA LEU A 545 15.14 26.73 15.59
C LEU A 545 16.40 27.10 16.36
N SER A 546 17.56 26.88 15.76
CA SER A 546 18.88 27.07 16.36
C SER A 546 19.63 28.18 15.65
N HIS A 547 19.99 29.22 16.39
CA HIS A 547 20.77 30.36 15.97
C HIS A 547 22.25 30.09 16.26
N LEU A 548 22.97 29.53 15.29
CA LEU A 548 24.39 29.19 15.42
C LEU A 548 25.28 30.30 14.81
N PRO A 549 26.56 30.40 15.22
CA PRO A 549 27.48 31.39 14.67
C PRO A 549 27.61 31.36 13.15
N ASP A 550 27.55 30.16 12.56
CA ASP A 550 27.73 29.91 11.13
C ASP A 550 26.40 29.87 10.34
N GLY A 551 25.27 30.18 11.00
CA GLY A 551 23.96 30.33 10.37
C GLY A 551 22.80 29.63 11.10
N GLU A 552 21.62 29.70 10.49
CA GLU A 552 20.35 29.23 11.07
C GLU A 552 20.11 27.75 10.77
N SER A 553 20.00 26.93 11.82
CA SER A 553 19.59 25.52 11.73
C SER A 553 18.16 25.36 12.22
N SER A 554 17.35 24.55 11.55
CA SER A 554 15.95 24.35 11.93
C SER A 554 15.43 22.97 11.55
N ARG A 555 14.55 22.46 12.40
CA ARG A 555 13.71 21.29 12.14
C ARG A 555 12.29 21.63 12.51
N THR A 556 11.40 21.67 11.51
CA THR A 556 10.02 22.10 11.69
C THR A 556 9.05 21.04 11.17
N PHE A 557 7.85 21.01 11.77
CA PHE A 557 6.74 20.18 11.37
C PHE A 557 5.42 20.89 11.69
N ASP A 558 4.60 21.11 10.66
CA ASP A 558 3.36 21.89 10.74
C ASP A 558 2.10 21.04 10.99
N GLY A 559 2.26 19.74 11.24
CA GLY A 559 1.19 18.73 11.33
C GLY A 559 1.00 17.92 10.05
N ARG A 560 1.54 18.38 8.92
CA ARG A 560 1.43 17.71 7.62
C ARG A 560 2.78 17.59 6.91
N THR A 561 3.52 18.68 6.83
CA THR A 561 4.83 18.80 6.19
C THR A 561 5.90 19.05 7.23
N GLY A 562 7.08 18.50 7.01
CA GLY A 562 8.25 18.74 7.84
C GLY A 562 9.39 19.27 6.99
N TRP A 563 10.25 20.06 7.59
CA TRP A 563 11.42 20.63 6.93
C TRP A 563 12.64 20.46 7.80
N PHE A 564 13.77 20.26 7.14
CA PHE A 564 15.07 20.39 7.75
C PHE A 564 15.84 21.45 6.98
N ALA A 565 16.50 22.34 7.72
CA ALA A 565 17.46 23.27 7.16
C ALA A 565 18.64 23.42 8.11
N ILE A 566 19.83 23.53 7.55
CA ILE A 566 21.07 23.75 8.29
C ILE A 566 22.01 24.52 7.37
N PRO A 567 22.78 25.50 7.89
CA PRO A 567 23.71 26.23 7.05
C PRO A 567 24.81 25.29 6.56
N LEU A 568 25.40 25.61 5.41
CA LEU A 568 26.62 24.97 4.89
C LEU A 568 26.54 23.45 4.64
N ALA A 569 25.35 22.83 4.74
CA ALA A 569 25.15 21.46 4.27
C ALA A 569 25.02 21.40 2.75
N VAL A 570 25.33 20.21 2.20
CA VAL A 570 25.21 19.93 0.76
C VAL A 570 23.82 20.24 0.22
N VAL A 571 22.81 19.92 1.03
CA VAL A 571 21.43 20.32 0.81
C VAL A 571 21.02 21.16 2.01
N PRO A 572 21.16 22.49 1.93
CA PRO A 572 20.98 23.37 3.09
C PRO A 572 19.53 23.43 3.57
N LYS A 573 18.58 23.04 2.72
CA LYS A 573 17.15 22.93 3.05
C LYS A 573 16.47 21.87 2.19
N TYR A 574 15.71 20.99 2.82
CA TYR A 574 14.88 20.01 2.13
C TYR A 574 13.62 19.64 2.95
N PRO A 575 12.51 19.29 2.27
CA PRO A 575 11.35 18.75 2.96
C PRO A 575 11.65 17.34 3.50
N LEU A 576 11.14 17.03 4.68
CA LEU A 576 11.16 15.70 5.26
C LEU A 576 10.14 14.81 4.57
N THR A 577 10.53 13.58 4.27
CA THR A 577 9.68 12.60 3.59
C THR A 577 9.81 11.25 4.29
N GLY A 578 9.19 10.19 3.73
CA GLY A 578 9.42 8.83 4.21
C GLY A 578 9.33 8.67 5.73
N GLY A 579 10.26 7.92 6.32
CA GLY A 579 10.30 7.71 7.77
C GLY A 579 10.78 8.91 8.59
N GLU A 580 11.54 9.86 8.03
CA GLU A 580 11.92 11.07 8.77
C GLU A 580 10.74 12.02 8.99
N LEU A 581 9.80 12.10 8.06
CA LEU A 581 8.53 12.81 8.26
C LEU A 581 7.67 12.14 9.35
N ASP A 582 7.67 10.81 9.42
CA ASP A 582 6.99 10.09 10.51
C ASP A 582 7.69 10.32 11.85
N GLY A 583 9.02 10.35 11.88
CA GLY A 583 9.79 10.73 13.05
C GLY A 583 9.43 12.14 13.53
N ALA A 584 9.35 13.11 12.62
CA ALA A 584 8.95 14.48 12.95
C ALA A 584 7.52 14.56 13.53
N ARG A 585 6.57 13.80 12.95
CA ARG A 585 5.21 13.67 13.51
C ARG A 585 5.23 13.05 14.89
N LEU A 586 5.96 11.95 15.06
CA LEU A 586 6.05 11.25 16.32
C LEU A 586 6.66 12.14 17.40
N ASP A 587 7.75 12.86 17.11
CA ASP A 587 8.34 13.78 18.06
C ASP A 587 7.38 14.92 18.45
N ALA A 588 6.57 15.42 17.51
CA ALA A 588 5.55 16.42 17.80
C ALA A 588 4.45 15.87 18.72
N GLN A 589 4.04 14.62 18.53
CA GLN A 589 3.09 13.93 19.40
C GLN A 589 3.66 13.62 20.78
N LEU A 590 4.91 13.15 20.85
CA LEU A 590 5.61 12.84 22.09
C LEU A 590 5.94 14.08 22.93
N SER A 591 5.87 15.27 22.33
CA SER A 591 5.93 16.54 23.07
C SER A 591 4.73 16.73 24.01
N PHE A 592 3.65 15.93 23.86
CA PHE A 592 2.46 15.94 24.71
C PHE A 592 2.27 14.58 25.41
N PRO A 593 2.85 14.40 26.62
CA PRO A 593 2.94 13.09 27.28
C PRO A 593 1.60 12.35 27.49
N ALA A 594 0.50 13.08 27.69
CA ALA A 594 -0.84 12.50 27.87
C ALA A 594 -1.34 11.72 26.63
N GLN A 595 -0.74 11.95 25.45
CA GLN A 595 -1.17 11.34 24.20
C GLN A 595 -0.39 10.05 23.85
N ILE A 596 0.70 9.74 24.56
CA ILE A 596 1.61 8.62 24.23
C ILE A 596 0.85 7.30 24.06
N ALA A 597 -0.09 6.98 24.95
CA ALA A 597 -0.89 5.75 24.88
C ALA A 597 -1.82 5.67 23.68
N ARG A 598 -2.20 6.82 23.09
CA ARG A 598 -3.04 6.89 21.88
C ARG A 598 -2.21 6.91 20.61
N THR A 599 -1.01 7.50 20.70
CA THR A 599 -0.07 7.62 19.58
C THR A 599 0.58 6.28 19.21
N LEU A 600 0.90 5.45 20.22
CA LEU A 600 1.63 4.21 20.03
C LEU A 600 0.71 2.98 20.11
N THR A 601 0.94 2.02 19.22
CA THR A 601 0.20 0.74 19.20
C THR A 601 1.11 -0.42 19.58
N GLY A 602 0.53 -1.54 20.02
CA GLY A 602 1.31 -2.75 20.34
C GLY A 602 2.34 -2.57 21.46
N LEU A 603 2.02 -1.71 22.44
CA LEU A 603 2.91 -1.37 23.56
C LEU A 603 3.38 -2.62 24.31
N ARG A 604 4.68 -2.72 24.54
CA ARG A 604 5.33 -3.83 25.25
C ARG A 604 6.45 -3.33 26.14
N VAL A 605 6.57 -3.91 27.33
CA VAL A 605 7.65 -3.62 28.27
C VAL A 605 8.75 -4.67 28.13
N GLY A 606 9.95 -4.19 27.86
CA GLY A 606 11.15 -4.97 27.66
C GLY A 606 11.80 -5.51 28.93
N PRO A 607 12.91 -6.24 28.78
CA PRO A 607 13.71 -6.71 29.90
C PRO A 607 14.28 -5.53 30.70
N ARG A 608 14.62 -5.80 31.97
CA ARG A 608 15.26 -4.82 32.83
C ARG A 608 16.62 -4.45 32.25
N THR A 609 16.88 -3.16 32.14
CA THR A 609 18.17 -2.62 31.68
C THR A 609 18.50 -1.35 32.48
N SER A 610 19.64 -0.74 32.17
CA SER A 610 20.06 0.53 32.74
C SER A 610 20.53 1.50 31.68
N VAL A 611 20.30 2.78 31.92
CA VAL A 611 20.83 3.88 31.12
C VAL A 611 21.53 4.83 32.09
N GLN A 612 22.79 5.19 31.82
CA GLN A 612 23.60 6.07 32.68
C GLN A 612 23.62 5.62 34.16
N GLY A 613 23.76 4.31 34.41
CA GLY A 613 23.77 3.74 35.76
C GLY A 613 22.40 3.68 36.48
N LYS A 614 21.32 4.23 35.89
CA LYS A 614 19.97 4.16 36.45
C LYS A 614 19.21 2.98 35.88
N GLY A 615 18.52 2.22 36.74
CA GLY A 615 17.65 1.13 36.29
C GLY A 615 16.40 1.67 35.60
N VAL A 616 16.06 1.17 34.41
CA VAL A 616 14.94 1.68 33.59
C VAL A 616 13.97 0.58 33.15
N TYR A 617 12.72 0.97 32.92
CA TYR A 617 11.74 0.20 32.15
C TYR A 617 11.76 0.68 30.70
N VAL A 618 11.96 -0.24 29.76
CA VAL A 618 11.91 0.06 28.33
C VAL A 618 10.52 -0.24 27.82
N LEU A 619 9.76 0.79 27.47
CA LEU A 619 8.47 0.66 26.81
C LEU A 619 8.66 0.86 25.32
N GLN A 620 8.39 -0.17 24.52
CA GLN A 620 8.43 -0.08 23.07
C GLN A 620 7.02 -0.08 22.50
N GLY A 621 6.78 0.77 21.51
CA GLY A 621 5.53 0.83 20.76
C GLY A 621 5.77 1.01 19.26
N ASN A 622 4.77 0.63 18.46
CA ASN A 622 4.78 0.82 17.02
C ASN A 622 4.18 2.20 16.67
N GLY A 623 4.89 2.95 15.85
CA GLY A 623 4.44 4.17 15.19
C GLY A 623 3.86 3.89 13.80
N ALA A 624 3.73 4.93 12.97
CA ALA A 624 3.26 4.79 11.59
C ALA A 624 4.26 4.03 10.70
N ARG A 625 3.75 3.39 9.62
CA ARG A 625 4.56 2.74 8.55
C ARG A 625 5.64 1.76 9.03
N GLY A 626 5.41 1.03 10.13
CA GLY A 626 6.34 0.02 10.64
C GLY A 626 7.52 0.58 11.45
N SER A 627 7.56 1.90 11.68
CA SER A 627 8.46 2.50 12.67
C SER A 627 8.11 2.02 14.08
N PHE A 628 9.11 1.99 14.95
CA PHE A 628 8.92 1.72 16.37
C PHE A 628 9.80 2.68 17.17
N VAL A 629 9.35 2.93 18.40
CA VAL A 629 10.03 3.82 19.34
C VAL A 629 10.17 3.10 20.68
N SER A 630 11.36 3.24 21.27
CA SER A 630 11.68 2.74 22.60
C SER A 630 11.80 3.93 23.55
N LEU A 631 10.96 3.93 24.59
CA LEU A 631 10.91 4.93 25.65
C LEU A 631 11.49 4.32 26.93
N TYR A 632 12.47 4.97 27.54
CA TYR A 632 13.20 4.47 28.71
C TYR A 632 12.80 5.28 29.94
N PHE A 633 12.03 4.68 30.84
CA PHE A 633 11.53 5.33 32.05
C PHE A 633 12.35 4.90 33.26
N ASP A 634 12.78 5.87 34.07
CA ASP A 634 13.45 5.60 35.34
C ASP A 634 12.56 4.78 36.28
N ARG A 635 13.11 3.70 36.85
CA ARG A 635 12.35 2.81 37.74
C ARG A 635 12.00 3.49 39.05
N GLU A 636 12.83 4.39 39.55
CA GLU A 636 12.63 5.08 40.82
C GLU A 636 11.68 6.25 40.63
N SER A 637 12.11 7.28 39.90
CA SER A 637 11.33 8.52 39.72
C SER A 637 10.14 8.38 38.77
N GLY A 638 10.18 7.45 37.82
CA GLY A 638 9.18 7.35 36.74
C GLY A 638 9.40 8.31 35.57
N LEU A 639 10.44 9.16 35.62
CA LEU A 639 10.73 10.14 34.57
C LEU A 639 11.26 9.48 33.28
N LEU A 640 10.92 10.04 32.13
CA LEU A 640 11.44 9.59 30.84
C LEU A 640 12.90 10.03 30.70
N LEU A 641 13.84 9.09 30.61
CA LEU A 641 15.26 9.39 30.49
C LEU A 641 15.74 9.39 29.04
N ARG A 642 15.12 8.56 28.18
CA ARG A 642 15.56 8.40 26.80
C ARG A 642 14.41 8.01 25.87
N THR A 643 14.48 8.50 24.64
CA THR A 643 13.69 8.03 23.50
C THR A 643 14.63 7.61 22.38
N ILE A 644 14.39 6.44 21.78
CA ILE A 644 15.08 6.01 20.56
C ILE A 644 14.03 5.66 19.50
N ARG A 645 14.12 6.28 18.33
CA ARG A 645 13.31 5.95 17.15
C ARG A 645 14.19 5.36 16.05
N TYR A 646 13.58 4.56 15.18
CA TYR A 646 14.27 3.88 14.09
C TYR A 646 13.58 4.17 12.76
N THR A 647 14.33 4.69 11.80
CA THR A 647 13.87 4.98 10.44
C THR A 647 14.50 4.00 9.45
N PRO A 648 13.74 3.28 8.61
CA PRO A 648 14.34 2.38 7.62
C PRO A 648 15.11 3.13 6.53
N SER A 649 16.20 2.54 6.04
CA SER A 649 16.96 3.00 4.85
C SER A 649 17.30 1.82 3.93
N LYS A 650 17.99 2.02 2.80
CA LYS A 650 18.40 0.92 1.91
C LYS A 650 19.42 -0.08 2.49
N ILE A 651 20.17 0.28 3.52
CA ILE A 651 21.29 -0.56 4.03
C ILE A 651 21.27 -0.82 5.55
N GLY A 652 20.19 -0.43 6.23
CA GLY A 652 19.95 -0.66 7.66
C GLY A 652 18.96 0.36 8.23
N ASN A 653 18.60 0.25 9.50
CA ASN A 653 17.82 1.29 10.16
C ASN A 653 18.72 2.44 10.63
N VAL A 654 18.18 3.65 10.57
CA VAL A 654 18.77 4.89 11.08
C VAL A 654 18.19 5.15 12.47
N PRO A 655 18.95 4.96 13.56
CA PRO A 655 18.51 5.33 14.89
C PRO A 655 18.59 6.85 15.09
N THR A 656 17.66 7.39 15.87
CA THR A 656 17.76 8.74 16.43
C THR A 656 17.38 8.67 17.89
N GLN A 657 18.19 9.28 18.75
CA GLN A 657 18.08 9.22 20.19
C GLN A 657 17.92 10.61 20.79
N VAL A 658 17.09 10.73 21.81
CA VAL A 658 17.00 11.91 22.68
C VAL A 658 17.18 11.45 24.11
N ASP A 659 18.20 11.96 24.79
CA ASP A 659 18.39 11.81 26.23
C ASP A 659 17.85 13.05 26.96
N TYR A 660 17.12 12.82 28.05
CA TYR A 660 16.47 13.86 28.84
C TYR A 660 17.06 13.91 30.25
N GLU A 661 17.53 15.08 30.64
CA GLU A 661 18.22 15.31 31.90
C GLU A 661 17.74 16.61 32.57
N ALA A 662 18.19 16.82 33.81
CA ALA A 662 17.97 18.05 34.58
C ALA A 662 16.48 18.46 34.67
N TYR A 663 15.60 17.53 35.04
CA TYR A 663 14.18 17.82 35.24
C TYR A 663 13.97 18.90 36.31
N ARG A 664 13.15 19.92 36.01
CA ARG A 664 12.75 20.98 36.93
C ARG A 664 11.25 21.22 36.88
N ASP A 665 10.68 21.71 37.97
CA ASP A 665 9.29 22.13 37.99
C ASP A 665 9.10 23.44 37.22
N VAL A 666 8.17 23.43 36.27
CA VAL A 666 7.72 24.60 35.52
C VAL A 666 6.21 24.68 35.65
N GLY A 667 5.72 25.49 36.61
CA GLY A 667 4.29 25.68 36.82
C GLY A 667 3.56 24.39 37.24
N GLY A 668 4.21 23.53 38.03
CA GLY A 668 3.64 22.25 38.48
C GLY A 668 3.79 21.10 37.48
N ILE A 669 4.60 21.28 36.43
CA ILE A 669 4.91 20.25 35.43
C ILE A 669 6.42 20.02 35.45
N MET A 670 6.87 18.79 35.71
CA MET A 670 8.30 18.47 35.63
C MET A 670 8.71 18.39 34.16
N PHE A 671 9.59 19.30 33.74
CA PHE A 671 10.08 19.40 32.38
C PHE A 671 11.60 19.14 32.34
N PRO A 672 12.12 18.37 31.37
CA PRO A 672 13.56 18.15 31.23
C PRO A 672 14.24 19.40 30.66
N HIS A 673 15.18 19.99 31.40
CA HIS A 673 15.89 21.20 30.96
C HIS A 673 17.12 20.93 30.10
N ARG A 674 17.58 19.68 29.96
CA ARG A 674 18.70 19.34 29.09
C ARG A 674 18.33 18.19 28.18
N TRP A 675 18.37 18.43 26.87
CA TRP A 675 18.10 17.42 25.85
C TRP A 675 19.36 17.16 25.05
N THR A 676 19.77 15.91 24.94
CA THR A 676 20.88 15.50 24.08
C THR A 676 20.32 14.73 22.90
N PHE A 677 20.25 15.37 21.73
CA PHE A 677 19.77 14.79 20.49
C PHE A 677 20.95 14.14 19.76
N THR A 678 20.94 12.82 19.59
CA THR A 678 22.03 12.06 18.95
C THR A 678 21.51 11.32 17.72
N TRP A 679 22.28 11.33 16.65
CA TRP A 679 22.03 10.57 15.42
C TRP A 679 23.35 9.98 14.91
N LEU A 680 23.33 9.28 13.77
CA LEU A 680 24.47 8.45 13.35
C LEU A 680 25.77 9.20 13.07
N ASP A 681 25.69 10.48 12.70
CA ASP A 681 26.82 11.33 12.34
C ASP A 681 26.83 12.67 13.11
N GLY A 682 26.12 12.76 14.24
CA GLY A 682 26.27 13.89 15.15
C GLY A 682 25.43 13.86 16.43
N ARG A 683 25.62 14.89 17.27
CA ARG A 683 24.94 15.05 18.55
C ARG A 683 24.80 16.52 18.97
N ASP A 684 23.59 17.02 19.12
CA ASP A 684 23.36 18.38 19.63
C ASP A 684 22.88 18.33 21.08
N THR A 685 23.31 19.30 21.89
CA THR A 685 22.83 19.46 23.27
C THR A 685 22.06 20.77 23.41
N PHE A 686 20.85 20.69 23.96
CA PHE A 686 19.95 21.81 24.18
C PHE A 686 19.71 22.01 25.67
N ASP A 687 20.18 23.13 26.21
CA ASP A 687 19.94 23.56 27.59
C ASP A 687 18.81 24.59 27.62
N PHE A 688 17.62 24.16 28.00
CA PHE A 688 16.40 24.96 28.10
C PHE A 688 16.51 25.95 29.28
N GLY A 689 16.30 27.23 28.98
CA GLY A 689 16.26 28.31 29.96
C GLY A 689 14.83 28.63 30.38
N ASP A 690 14.14 29.42 29.55
CA ASP A 690 12.75 29.81 29.77
C ASP A 690 11.82 28.80 29.09
N VAL A 691 10.84 28.25 29.83
CA VAL A 691 9.87 27.27 29.35
C VAL A 691 8.48 27.75 29.76
N ARG A 692 7.56 27.84 28.81
CA ARG A 692 6.19 28.33 29.02
C ARG A 692 5.19 27.38 28.38
N PHE A 693 4.13 27.08 29.11
CA PHE A 693 3.02 26.27 28.64
C PHE A 693 1.83 27.14 28.24
N ASN A 694 1.04 26.65 27.29
CA ASN A 694 -0.26 27.23 26.89
C ASN A 694 -0.20 28.68 26.41
N VAL A 695 0.93 29.05 25.79
CA VAL A 695 1.09 30.36 25.15
C VAL A 695 0.72 30.29 23.66
N PRO A 696 0.18 31.37 23.07
CA PRO A 696 0.00 31.47 21.62
C PRO A 696 1.35 31.38 20.89
N ILE A 697 1.40 30.61 19.81
CA ILE A 697 2.59 30.44 18.97
C ILE A 697 2.21 30.85 17.55
N ASP A 698 3.07 31.63 16.90
CA ASP A 698 2.91 32.00 15.50
C ASP A 698 2.98 30.75 14.61
N PRO A 699 1.93 30.43 13.82
CA PRO A 699 1.93 29.28 12.91
C PRO A 699 3.11 29.27 11.92
N ALA A 700 3.66 30.43 11.56
CA ALA A 700 4.79 30.54 10.64
C ALA A 700 6.05 29.83 11.18
N LYS A 701 6.20 29.69 12.50
CA LYS A 701 7.35 29.00 13.14
C LYS A 701 7.42 27.51 12.81
N PHE A 702 6.30 26.89 12.40
CA PHE A 702 6.22 25.46 12.09
C PHE A 702 6.37 25.12 10.60
N GLY A 703 6.34 26.13 9.73
CA GLY A 703 6.37 25.95 8.28
C GLY A 703 7.79 25.80 7.70
N GLU A 704 7.92 26.04 6.40
CA GLU A 704 9.22 26.05 5.72
C GLU A 704 10.14 27.14 6.33
N PRO A 705 11.36 26.79 6.76
CA PRO A 705 12.27 27.75 7.34
C PRO A 705 12.77 28.77 6.31
N VAL A 706 12.78 30.03 6.74
CA VAL A 706 13.41 31.14 6.01
C VAL A 706 14.88 31.15 6.41
N LEU A 707 15.75 30.60 5.56
CA LEU A 707 17.19 30.77 5.74
C LEU A 707 17.53 32.24 5.50
N GLY A 708 18.08 32.92 6.52
CA GLY A 708 18.68 34.24 6.33
C GLY A 708 19.80 34.16 5.29
N ALA A 709 20.01 35.24 4.53
CA ALA A 709 21.15 35.31 3.62
C ALA A 709 22.44 35.06 4.43
N SER A 710 23.26 34.10 3.99
CA SER A 710 24.59 33.85 4.56
C SER A 710 25.37 35.16 4.55
N ARG A 711 25.95 35.56 5.69
CA ARG A 711 26.91 36.67 5.72
C ARG A 711 28.23 36.28 5.10
#